data_AF-R1CZV4-F1
#
_entry.id   AF-R1CZV4-F1
#
_cell.length_a   1.000
_cell.length_b   1.000
_cell.length_c   1.000
_cell.angle_alpha   90.00
_cell.angle_beta   90.00
_cell.angle_gamma   90.00
#
_symmetry.space_group_name_H-M   'P 1'
#
loop_
_entity.id
_entity.type
_entity.pdbx_description
1 polymer ?
#
loop_
_entity_poly.entity_id
_entity_poly.type
_entity_poly.pdbx_seq_one_letter_code
_entity_poly.pdbx_strand_id
1 'polypeptide(L)'
;MAERDESAASRSERLAAAQRAAAAQRAAAPNLQTRHRTSGESSTYARDFFGASRLHFIGSWKERFKAICAGMPPAPPLPTPRPGEQRAVMHIDMDCFFASVAVAHFPAFAGLPLAVSWGNPSVESGHGEIASCSYEARARGVRNGMWLKDALPLCSDGAGGPSELVVVPYQFDEYAAAAEAMYRRVFALTPHVIGVSCDECYADVTGCGDPLALATELRAQIRAATRCNASIGIGPSRLVARIATSACKPDGQSALSEEGARRLLAPQPVTALPGIGRSNAAALSAAGIATCGELAAAPAGAVRAAVGAVNGDKLRAFAAARDGRAWEEPAKVRSSIGAQSSWGVRFRARSCPVSACEEGCGCAHAFVRQLAEEVARRLGQAGMRCRGVGLKVWRAKEGWTSATAKGGMGHGACDNLSRSVALERPTASEADLAVIGLKLLQGLAIPHEALRGATRLEQGAGSAASLSTPWGDRAAPLPRAGRGGGGEGGGGRGVGRGGGGGGGGGGGGVGSGGCCGGGGGGSEAGPSDAALSLDRSEGCFLKRRRRSCGEVASSPAAPPGSAALEEYYDAVLESLRSCFLEVAFRARAEQGAEALSGLPGLLSDGAEALLRAGGAGAEAEARARSLVDEAKSLGSRWAETRRAGLWLEHWLQACDDVDRGVEPMAQRLRTCGSFRA
;
A
#
# COMPACT_ATOMS: atom_id res chain seq x y z
N MET A 1 19.46 -5.57 -39.79
CA MET A 1 20.53 -6.59 -39.80
C MET A 1 21.87 -5.90 -39.52
N ALA A 2 22.20 -5.71 -38.23
CA ALA A 2 23.47 -5.08 -37.82
C ALA A 2 24.00 -5.62 -36.47
N GLU A 3 23.50 -6.78 -36.03
CA GLU A 3 24.04 -7.50 -34.88
C GLU A 3 25.17 -8.41 -35.40
N ARG A 4 26.40 -7.90 -35.35
CA ARG A 4 27.61 -8.66 -35.70
C ARG A 4 28.24 -9.25 -34.44
N ASP A 5 28.23 -10.58 -34.38
CA ASP A 5 29.27 -11.43 -33.81
C ASP A 5 29.98 -10.88 -32.56
N GLU A 6 29.27 -10.93 -31.44
CA GLU A 6 29.74 -10.39 -30.17
C GLU A 6 30.72 -11.38 -29.51
N SER A 7 32.02 -11.11 -29.64
CA SER A 7 33.08 -12.05 -29.27
C SER A 7 32.98 -12.56 -27.82
N ALA A 8 33.38 -13.81 -27.60
CA ALA A 8 33.35 -14.43 -26.27
C ALA A 8 34.13 -13.63 -25.21
N ALA A 9 35.21 -12.94 -25.62
CA ALA A 9 35.93 -11.99 -24.77
C ALA A 9 35.06 -10.79 -24.35
N SER A 10 34.40 -10.12 -25.30
CA SER A 10 33.45 -9.01 -25.02
C SER A 10 32.29 -9.45 -24.11
N ARG A 11 31.79 -10.68 -24.28
CA ARG A 11 30.77 -11.25 -23.38
C ARG A 11 31.31 -11.52 -21.98
N SER A 12 32.53 -12.07 -21.85
CA SER A 12 33.19 -12.31 -20.56
C SER A 12 33.50 -11.01 -19.81
N GLU A 13 34.02 -9.98 -20.50
CA GLU A 13 34.32 -8.68 -19.92
C GLU A 13 33.08 -7.95 -19.39
N ARG A 14 31.99 -7.95 -20.17
CA ARG A 14 30.70 -7.39 -19.72
C ARG A 14 30.10 -8.18 -18.56
N LEU A 15 30.18 -9.51 -18.57
CA LEU A 15 29.74 -10.34 -17.45
C LEU A 15 30.53 -10.00 -16.17
N ALA A 16 31.86 -9.90 -16.26
CA ALA A 16 32.70 -9.52 -15.14
C ALA A 16 32.40 -8.10 -14.64
N ALA A 17 32.10 -7.15 -15.54
CA ALA A 17 31.64 -5.81 -15.17
C ALA A 17 30.28 -5.83 -14.47
N ALA A 18 29.32 -6.60 -14.97
CA ALA A 18 28.00 -6.79 -14.38
C ALA A 18 28.08 -7.45 -13.00
N GLN A 19 28.92 -8.47 -12.82
CA GLN A 19 29.17 -9.11 -11.53
C GLN A 19 29.76 -8.10 -10.52
N ARG A 20 30.73 -7.26 -10.92
CA ARG A 20 31.26 -6.18 -10.06
C ARG A 20 30.19 -5.14 -9.69
N ALA A 21 29.38 -4.70 -10.66
CA ALA A 21 28.29 -3.74 -10.42
C ALA A 21 27.21 -4.31 -9.49
N ALA A 22 26.81 -5.56 -9.68
CA ALA A 22 25.87 -6.26 -8.81
C ALA A 22 26.45 -6.45 -7.40
N ALA A 23 27.73 -6.81 -7.26
CA ALA A 23 28.39 -6.91 -5.96
C ALA A 23 28.41 -5.55 -5.22
N ALA A 24 28.72 -4.45 -5.92
CA ALA A 24 28.68 -3.10 -5.36
C ALA A 24 27.26 -2.69 -4.92
N GLN A 25 26.23 -2.93 -5.75
CA GLN A 25 24.83 -2.72 -5.37
C GLN A 25 24.44 -3.52 -4.13
N ARG A 26 24.82 -4.81 -4.06
CA ARG A 26 24.53 -5.67 -2.90
C ARG A 26 25.24 -5.21 -1.63
N ALA A 27 26.44 -4.66 -1.74
CA ALA A 27 27.17 -4.09 -0.61
C ALA A 27 26.55 -2.76 -0.12
N ALA A 28 25.99 -1.95 -1.02
CA ALA A 28 25.31 -0.69 -0.69
C ALA A 28 23.85 -0.86 -0.24
N ALA A 29 23.20 -1.99 -0.56
CA ALA A 29 21.76 -2.20 -0.35
C ALA A 29 21.40 -2.32 1.15
N PRO A 30 20.65 -1.36 1.75
CA PRO A 30 20.38 -1.37 3.20
C PRO A 30 19.59 -2.61 3.65
N ASN A 31 18.67 -3.08 2.81
CA ASN A 31 17.88 -4.30 3.01
C ASN A 31 18.70 -5.61 2.98
N LEU A 32 19.99 -5.56 2.65
CA LEU A 32 20.94 -6.67 2.75
C LEU A 32 22.04 -6.42 3.80
N GLN A 33 22.41 -5.17 4.07
CA GLN A 33 23.37 -4.80 5.11
C GLN A 33 22.87 -5.18 6.52
N THR A 34 21.56 -5.09 6.77
CA THR A 34 20.97 -5.61 8.00
C THR A 34 21.10 -7.14 8.05
N ARG A 35 22.13 -7.65 8.74
CA ARG A 35 22.19 -9.07 9.16
C ARG A 35 20.82 -9.43 9.73
N HIS A 36 20.16 -10.43 9.16
CA HIS A 36 18.81 -10.83 9.53
C HIS A 36 18.70 -11.21 11.02
N ARG A 37 18.39 -10.22 11.86
CA ARG A 37 18.10 -10.41 13.29
C ARG A 37 16.81 -11.20 13.42
N THR A 38 16.78 -12.17 14.34
CA THR A 38 15.51 -12.83 14.66
C THR A 38 14.56 -11.89 15.41
N SER A 39 13.30 -12.27 15.52
CA SER A 39 12.32 -11.60 16.40
C SER A 39 12.73 -11.55 17.88
N GLY A 40 13.73 -12.35 18.28
CA GLY A 40 14.32 -12.33 19.62
C GLY A 40 15.59 -11.49 19.75
N GLU A 41 16.05 -10.83 18.68
CA GLU A 41 17.33 -10.10 18.61
C GLU A 41 17.19 -8.65 18.10
N SER A 42 15.98 -8.20 17.72
CA SER A 42 15.74 -6.80 17.35
C SER A 42 14.43 -6.23 17.90
N SER A 43 14.52 -5.04 18.50
CA SER A 43 13.39 -4.20 18.87
C SER A 43 12.60 -3.70 17.67
N THR A 44 13.24 -3.57 16.51
CA THR A 44 12.66 -3.10 15.23
C THR A 44 12.23 -4.23 14.29
N TYR A 45 12.35 -5.50 14.71
CA TYR A 45 12.28 -6.68 13.82
C TYR A 45 11.11 -6.66 12.82
N ALA A 46 9.88 -6.34 13.22
CA ALA A 46 8.75 -6.32 12.28
C ALA A 46 8.88 -5.22 11.22
N ARG A 47 9.37 -4.03 11.59
CA ARG A 47 9.63 -2.89 10.70
C ARG A 47 10.69 -3.27 9.66
N ASP A 48 11.80 -3.85 10.13
CA ASP A 48 12.91 -4.32 9.29
C ASP A 48 12.43 -5.43 8.31
N PHE A 49 11.66 -6.40 8.84
CA PHE A 49 11.09 -7.50 8.06
C PHE A 49 10.12 -7.01 6.98
N PHE A 50 9.22 -6.08 7.30
CA PHE A 50 8.26 -5.56 6.32
C PHE A 50 8.96 -4.68 5.27
N GLY A 51 9.94 -3.85 5.66
CA GLY A 51 10.75 -3.07 4.73
C GLY A 51 11.57 -3.92 3.74
N ALA A 52 12.10 -5.06 4.17
CA ALA A 52 12.83 -6.00 3.31
C ALA A 52 11.92 -6.97 2.50
N SER A 53 10.63 -7.08 2.82
CA SER A 53 9.76 -8.13 2.30
C SER A 53 9.06 -7.75 0.99
N ARG A 54 9.54 -8.32 -0.12
CA ARG A 54 8.87 -8.17 -1.44
C ARG A 54 7.40 -8.62 -1.45
N LEU A 55 7.04 -9.59 -0.61
CA LEU A 55 5.66 -10.09 -0.53
C LEU A 55 4.77 -9.10 0.25
N HIS A 56 5.34 -8.34 1.19
CA HIS A 56 4.66 -7.19 1.75
C HIS A 56 4.51 -6.05 0.73
N PHE A 57 5.59 -5.72 0.00
CA PHE A 57 5.56 -4.71 -1.06
C PHE A 57 4.43 -4.98 -2.08
N ILE A 58 4.42 -6.16 -2.72
CA ILE A 58 3.38 -6.54 -3.69
C ILE A 58 2.01 -6.61 -3.01
N GLY A 59 1.92 -7.17 -1.79
CA GLY A 59 0.67 -7.24 -1.02
C GLY A 59 0.10 -5.87 -0.62
N SER A 60 0.93 -4.83 -0.53
CA SER A 60 0.50 -3.44 -0.30
C SER A 60 -0.11 -2.78 -1.54
N TRP A 61 0.16 -3.32 -2.74
CA TRP A 61 -0.14 -2.62 -3.99
C TRP A 61 -1.62 -2.31 -4.18
N LYS A 62 -2.53 -3.14 -3.67
CA LYS A 62 -3.98 -2.88 -3.75
C LYS A 62 -4.37 -1.55 -3.09
N GLU A 63 -3.67 -1.12 -2.04
CA GLU A 63 -3.93 0.17 -1.40
C GLU A 63 -3.22 1.32 -2.11
N ARG A 64 -2.02 1.11 -2.66
CA ARG A 64 -1.34 2.07 -3.56
C ARG A 64 -2.17 2.36 -4.81
N PHE A 65 -2.74 1.34 -5.45
CA PHE A 65 -3.65 1.48 -6.59
C PHE A 65 -4.90 2.29 -6.24
N LYS A 66 -5.50 2.10 -5.05
CA LYS A 66 -6.60 2.97 -4.60
C LYS A 66 -6.17 4.42 -4.42
N ALA A 67 -4.98 4.68 -3.88
CA ALA A 67 -4.46 6.04 -3.72
C ALA A 67 -4.24 6.73 -5.08
N ILE A 68 -3.74 5.98 -6.09
CA ILE A 68 -3.67 6.43 -7.48
C ILE A 68 -5.08 6.79 -8.00
N CYS A 69 -6.08 5.92 -7.82
CA CYS A 69 -7.46 6.19 -8.22
C CYS A 69 -8.14 7.35 -7.47
N ALA A 70 -7.77 7.59 -6.20
CA ALA A 70 -8.38 8.64 -5.38
C ALA A 70 -8.04 10.06 -5.85
N GLY A 71 -6.95 10.23 -6.62
CA GLY A 71 -6.59 11.48 -7.29
C GLY A 71 -7.23 11.67 -8.68
N MET A 72 -8.12 10.78 -9.11
CA MET A 72 -8.77 10.83 -10.43
C MET A 72 -10.28 11.05 -10.33
N PRO A 73 -10.91 11.67 -11.36
CA PRO A 73 -12.37 11.76 -11.42
C PRO A 73 -13.00 10.35 -11.44
N PRO A 74 -14.22 10.19 -10.94
CA PRO A 74 -14.94 8.92 -11.05
C PRO A 74 -15.09 8.53 -12.52
N ALA A 75 -14.87 7.25 -12.83
CA ALA A 75 -15.07 6.74 -14.18
C ALA A 75 -16.54 6.96 -14.62
N PRO A 76 -16.80 7.26 -15.91
CA PRO A 76 -18.14 7.23 -16.46
C PRO A 76 -18.71 5.80 -16.42
N PRO A 77 -20.00 5.59 -16.70
CA PRO A 77 -20.53 4.24 -16.93
C PRO A 77 -19.77 3.52 -18.05
N LEU A 78 -19.42 2.25 -17.82
CA LEU A 78 -18.69 1.42 -18.78
C LEU A 78 -19.40 1.36 -20.15
N PRO A 79 -18.69 1.58 -21.29
CA PRO A 79 -19.28 1.48 -22.61
C PRO A 79 -20.01 0.15 -22.86
N THR A 80 -21.25 0.28 -23.33
CA THR A 80 -21.98 -0.79 -24.02
C THR A 80 -21.44 -0.89 -25.46
N PRO A 81 -20.91 -2.04 -25.90
CA PRO A 81 -20.54 -2.21 -27.31
C PRO A 81 -21.74 -1.96 -28.22
N ARG A 82 -21.53 -1.30 -29.35
CA ARG A 82 -22.57 -1.12 -30.38
C ARG A 82 -22.96 -2.46 -31.01
N PRO A 83 -24.14 -2.58 -31.64
CA PRO A 83 -24.50 -3.79 -32.38
C PRO A 83 -23.42 -4.18 -33.42
N GLY A 84 -22.82 -5.35 -33.25
CA GLY A 84 -21.70 -5.84 -34.08
C GLY A 84 -20.30 -5.51 -33.56
N GLU A 85 -20.16 -4.62 -32.59
CA GLU A 85 -18.90 -4.30 -31.92
C GLU A 85 -18.64 -5.32 -30.80
N GLN A 86 -17.44 -5.90 -30.75
CA GLN A 86 -17.03 -6.76 -29.64
C GLN A 86 -16.37 -5.92 -28.54
N ARG A 87 -16.57 -6.32 -27.27
CA ARG A 87 -15.85 -5.73 -26.14
C ARG A 87 -14.34 -5.94 -26.34
N ALA A 88 -13.54 -4.94 -26.02
CA ALA A 88 -12.09 -4.99 -26.13
C ALA A 88 -11.46 -4.80 -24.74
N VAL A 89 -11.06 -5.90 -24.11
CA VAL A 89 -10.27 -5.90 -22.87
C VAL A 89 -8.80 -6.10 -23.22
N MET A 90 -7.96 -5.19 -22.76
CA MET A 90 -6.51 -5.40 -22.64
C MET A 90 -6.16 -6.01 -21.28
N HIS A 91 -5.14 -6.85 -21.25
CA HIS A 91 -4.39 -7.24 -20.06
C HIS A 91 -2.93 -6.83 -20.30
N ILE A 92 -2.40 -5.99 -19.41
CA ILE A 92 -1.08 -5.38 -19.50
C ILE A 92 -0.22 -5.97 -18.38
N ASP A 93 0.93 -6.54 -18.73
CA ASP A 93 1.80 -7.29 -17.81
C ASP A 93 3.28 -6.97 -18.11
N MET A 94 3.95 -6.29 -17.17
CA MET A 94 5.35 -5.86 -17.29
C MET A 94 6.31 -7.05 -17.31
N ASP A 95 7.16 -7.13 -18.34
CA ASP A 95 8.00 -8.29 -18.55
C ASP A 95 9.12 -8.43 -17.52
N CYS A 96 9.16 -9.60 -16.87
CA CYS A 96 10.03 -9.98 -15.75
C CYS A 96 10.24 -8.89 -14.67
N PHE A 97 9.24 -8.01 -14.49
CA PHE A 97 9.27 -6.70 -13.84
C PHE A 97 10.52 -6.30 -13.05
N PHE A 98 10.75 -6.86 -11.85
CA PHE A 98 11.90 -6.45 -11.00
C PHE A 98 13.27 -6.61 -11.68
N ALA A 99 13.41 -7.58 -12.58
CA ALA A 99 14.64 -7.79 -13.37
C ALA A 99 14.78 -6.73 -14.46
N SER A 100 13.68 -6.41 -15.18
CA SER A 100 13.66 -5.32 -16.16
C SER A 100 13.98 -3.96 -15.53
N VAL A 101 13.46 -3.67 -14.32
CA VAL A 101 13.81 -2.42 -13.61
C VAL A 101 15.29 -2.39 -13.24
N ALA A 102 15.88 -3.51 -12.80
CA ALA A 102 17.32 -3.56 -12.54
C ALA A 102 18.16 -3.27 -13.81
N VAL A 103 17.76 -3.80 -14.97
CA VAL A 103 18.41 -3.51 -16.27
C VAL A 103 18.18 -2.05 -16.73
N ALA A 104 16.99 -1.49 -16.48
CA ALA A 104 16.62 -0.11 -16.83
C ALA A 104 17.47 0.95 -16.09
N HIS A 105 17.90 0.65 -14.87
CA HIS A 105 18.77 1.50 -14.05
C HIS A 105 20.26 1.20 -14.32
N PHE A 106 20.60 -0.04 -14.68
CA PHE A 106 21.97 -0.48 -14.95
C PHE A 106 22.09 -1.24 -16.28
N PRO A 107 22.26 -0.52 -17.41
CA PRO A 107 22.30 -1.12 -18.76
C PRO A 107 23.39 -2.18 -18.98
N ALA A 108 24.44 -2.21 -18.15
CA ALA A 108 25.46 -3.27 -18.15
C ALA A 108 24.90 -4.68 -17.84
N PHE A 109 23.66 -4.80 -17.39
CA PHE A 109 22.96 -6.06 -17.17
C PHE A 109 22.17 -6.57 -18.40
N ALA A 110 22.05 -5.79 -19.47
CA ALA A 110 21.27 -6.18 -20.65
C ALA A 110 21.89 -7.38 -21.38
N GLY A 111 21.06 -8.36 -21.78
CA GLY A 111 21.51 -9.58 -22.47
C GLY A 111 22.23 -10.60 -21.58
N LEU A 112 22.30 -10.37 -20.26
CA LEU A 112 22.89 -11.29 -19.30
C LEU A 112 21.82 -12.01 -18.46
N PRO A 113 22.05 -13.27 -18.05
CA PRO A 113 21.14 -13.97 -17.15
C PRO A 113 21.15 -13.28 -15.78
N LEU A 114 20.06 -12.59 -15.43
CA LEU A 114 19.93 -11.83 -14.19
C LEU A 114 18.81 -12.38 -13.29
N ALA A 115 19.03 -12.36 -11.97
CA ALA A 115 18.04 -12.71 -10.97
C ALA A 115 18.00 -11.71 -9.80
N VAL A 116 16.80 -11.34 -9.37
CA VAL A 116 16.58 -10.48 -8.20
C VAL A 116 16.37 -11.35 -6.97
N SER A 117 17.29 -11.29 -6.00
CA SER A 117 17.23 -12.11 -4.78
C SER A 117 18.00 -11.49 -3.62
N TRP A 118 17.48 -11.65 -2.39
CA TRP A 118 18.22 -11.29 -1.19
C TRP A 118 19.39 -12.24 -0.91
N GLY A 119 19.33 -13.48 -1.39
CA GLY A 119 20.39 -14.48 -1.18
C GLY A 119 21.72 -14.04 -1.80
N ASN A 120 22.82 -14.27 -1.07
CA ASN A 120 24.16 -14.00 -1.56
C ASN A 120 24.66 -15.19 -2.40
N PRO A 121 25.07 -15.01 -3.68
CA PRO A 121 25.62 -16.10 -4.49
C PRO A 121 26.99 -16.60 -3.98
N SER A 122 27.74 -15.78 -3.24
CA SER A 122 29.08 -16.13 -2.71
C SER A 122 29.04 -16.92 -1.39
N VAL A 123 27.86 -17.32 -0.91
CA VAL A 123 27.69 -18.13 0.31
C VAL A 123 27.10 -19.47 -0.08
N GLU A 124 27.81 -20.56 0.21
CA GLU A 124 27.51 -21.95 -0.23
C GLU A 124 26.05 -22.38 -0.04
N SER A 125 25.38 -21.84 0.98
CA SER A 125 24.03 -22.20 1.34
C SER A 125 22.94 -21.61 0.42
N GLY A 126 23.24 -20.52 -0.32
CA GLY A 126 22.39 -19.92 -1.36
C GLY A 126 20.92 -19.73 -0.99
N HIS A 127 20.65 -19.34 0.27
CA HIS A 127 19.32 -19.40 0.91
C HIS A 127 18.24 -18.41 0.40
N GLY A 128 18.50 -17.61 -0.63
CA GLY A 128 17.52 -16.67 -1.18
C GLY A 128 16.58 -17.28 -2.21
N GLU A 129 15.30 -16.89 -2.19
CA GLU A 129 14.33 -17.22 -3.24
C GLU A 129 14.34 -16.14 -4.32
N ILE A 130 14.46 -16.54 -5.59
CA ILE A 130 14.46 -15.64 -6.76
C ILE A 130 13.06 -15.06 -6.95
N ALA A 131 12.96 -13.73 -6.87
CA ALA A 131 11.71 -13.01 -7.05
C ALA A 131 11.33 -12.85 -8.52
N SER A 132 12.28 -12.39 -9.31
CA SER A 132 12.19 -12.33 -10.77
C SER A 132 13.53 -12.68 -11.39
N CYS A 133 13.47 -13.32 -12.56
CA CYS A 133 14.62 -13.62 -13.40
C CYS A 133 14.36 -13.16 -14.84
N SER A 134 15.43 -12.70 -15.50
CA SER A 134 15.42 -12.22 -16.88
C SER A 134 15.13 -13.36 -17.87
N TYR A 135 14.81 -13.05 -19.13
CA TYR A 135 14.46 -14.09 -20.10
C TYR A 135 15.67 -14.94 -20.53
N GLU A 136 16.87 -14.37 -20.47
CA GLU A 136 18.16 -15.05 -20.64
C GLU A 136 18.41 -16.08 -19.52
N ALA A 137 18.03 -15.75 -18.28
CA ALA A 137 18.06 -16.72 -17.17
C ALA A 137 16.95 -17.79 -17.32
N ARG A 138 15.76 -17.42 -17.80
CA ARG A 138 14.66 -18.37 -18.06
C ARG A 138 14.98 -19.37 -19.17
N ALA A 139 15.72 -18.95 -20.21
CA ALA A 139 16.23 -19.83 -21.26
C ALA A 139 17.14 -20.95 -20.72
N ARG A 140 17.76 -20.71 -19.55
CA ARG A 140 18.55 -21.71 -18.79
C ARG A 140 17.76 -22.49 -17.75
N GLY A 141 16.43 -22.33 -17.71
CA GLY A 141 15.54 -23.04 -16.77
C GLY A 141 15.39 -22.39 -15.38
N VAL A 142 16.06 -21.26 -15.13
CA VAL A 142 15.85 -20.46 -13.91
C VAL A 142 14.43 -19.92 -13.89
N ARG A 143 13.77 -19.95 -12.72
CA ARG A 143 12.36 -19.57 -12.58
C ARG A 143 12.12 -18.70 -11.35
N ASN A 144 11.14 -17.80 -11.44
CA ASN A 144 10.61 -17.10 -10.27
C ASN A 144 10.11 -18.14 -9.24
N GLY A 145 10.47 -17.96 -7.97
CA GLY A 145 10.20 -18.92 -6.89
C GLY A 145 11.21 -20.07 -6.75
N MET A 146 12.26 -20.13 -7.57
CA MET A 146 13.39 -21.05 -7.41
C MET A 146 14.34 -20.55 -6.30
N TRP A 147 14.99 -21.45 -5.56
CA TRP A 147 16.06 -21.09 -4.63
C TRP A 147 17.34 -20.75 -5.41
N LEU A 148 18.11 -19.76 -4.94
CA LEU A 148 19.32 -19.32 -5.61
C LEU A 148 20.35 -20.46 -5.71
N LYS A 149 20.50 -21.28 -4.66
CA LYS A 149 21.33 -22.50 -4.70
C LYS A 149 20.94 -23.51 -5.78
N ASP A 150 19.68 -23.52 -6.21
CA ASP A 150 19.16 -24.42 -7.26
C ASP A 150 19.29 -23.79 -8.65
N ALA A 151 19.44 -22.46 -8.72
CA ALA A 151 19.55 -21.67 -9.94
C ALA A 151 20.99 -21.42 -10.39
N LEU A 152 21.93 -21.25 -9.45
CA LEU A 152 23.34 -21.00 -9.76
C LEU A 152 23.95 -22.09 -10.69
N PRO A 153 23.74 -23.41 -10.45
CA PRO A 153 24.28 -24.44 -11.33
C PRO A 153 23.67 -24.46 -12.74
N LEU A 154 22.45 -23.92 -12.92
CA LEU A 154 21.81 -23.80 -14.23
C LEU A 154 22.46 -22.74 -15.13
N CYS A 155 23.30 -21.87 -14.55
CA CYS A 155 24.03 -20.83 -15.27
C CYS A 155 25.55 -20.99 -15.19
N SER A 156 26.05 -22.18 -14.84
CA SER A 156 27.48 -22.52 -14.88
C SER A 156 27.79 -23.37 -16.10
N ASP A 157 28.95 -23.15 -16.74
CA ASP A 157 29.41 -23.91 -17.92
C ASP A 157 29.96 -25.32 -17.58
N GLY A 158 29.40 -25.97 -16.55
CA GLY A 158 29.81 -27.28 -16.08
C GLY A 158 29.61 -27.47 -14.56
N ALA A 159 29.71 -28.72 -14.11
CA ALA A 159 29.59 -29.07 -12.69
C ALA A 159 30.77 -28.49 -11.89
N GLY A 160 30.49 -27.43 -11.11
CA GLY A 160 31.50 -26.70 -10.32
C GLY A 160 32.07 -25.45 -10.99
N GLY A 161 31.66 -25.12 -12.22
CA GLY A 161 32.05 -23.86 -12.87
C GLY A 161 31.43 -22.63 -12.19
N PRO A 162 32.05 -21.45 -12.26
CA PRO A 162 31.46 -20.20 -11.77
C PRO A 162 30.15 -19.91 -12.51
N SER A 163 29.15 -19.40 -11.79
CA SER A 163 27.85 -19.10 -12.38
C SER A 163 27.86 -17.73 -13.07
N GLU A 164 27.39 -17.67 -14.32
CA GLU A 164 27.15 -16.42 -15.04
C GLU A 164 25.93 -15.65 -14.49
N LEU A 165 25.15 -16.21 -13.56
CA LEU A 165 23.92 -15.61 -13.03
C LEU A 165 24.21 -14.34 -12.22
N VAL A 166 23.87 -13.18 -12.77
CA VAL A 166 24.02 -11.87 -12.11
C VAL A 166 22.92 -11.71 -11.06
N VAL A 167 23.27 -11.66 -9.77
CA VAL A 167 22.30 -11.57 -8.66
C VAL A 167 22.25 -10.16 -8.07
N VAL A 168 21.11 -9.49 -8.16
CA VAL A 168 20.92 -8.09 -7.74
C VAL A 168 19.96 -7.95 -6.53
N PRO A 169 20.10 -6.87 -5.72
CA PRO A 169 19.21 -6.60 -4.59
C PRO A 169 17.80 -6.11 -5.03
N TYR A 170 16.88 -6.02 -4.07
CA TYR A 170 15.58 -5.36 -4.30
C TYR A 170 15.71 -3.84 -4.30
N GLN A 171 15.08 -3.19 -5.28
CA GLN A 171 15.01 -1.74 -5.47
C GLN A 171 13.54 -1.29 -5.38
N PHE A 172 12.96 -1.32 -4.17
CA PHE A 172 11.51 -1.22 -3.98
C PHE A 172 10.89 0.11 -4.45
N ASP A 173 11.59 1.22 -4.27
CA ASP A 173 11.08 2.54 -4.68
C ASP A 173 11.08 2.69 -6.21
N GLU A 174 12.07 2.14 -6.90
CA GLU A 174 12.12 2.07 -8.36
C GLU A 174 11.03 1.16 -8.92
N TYR A 175 10.72 0.04 -8.23
CA TYR A 175 9.56 -0.79 -8.56
C TYR A 175 8.24 -0.04 -8.35
N ALA A 176 8.15 0.87 -7.37
CA ALA A 176 6.96 1.70 -7.18
C ALA A 176 6.85 2.76 -8.30
N ALA A 177 7.94 3.48 -8.60
CA ALA A 177 7.99 4.49 -9.63
C ALA A 177 7.65 3.94 -11.03
N ALA A 178 8.27 2.80 -11.41
CA ALA A 178 7.99 2.15 -12.70
C ALA A 178 6.55 1.63 -12.80
N ALA A 179 6.01 1.09 -11.70
CA ALA A 179 4.61 0.65 -11.63
C ALA A 179 3.64 1.84 -11.76
N GLU A 180 3.81 2.92 -11.00
CA GLU A 180 2.98 4.11 -11.13
C GLU A 180 3.06 4.74 -12.52
N ALA A 181 4.25 4.77 -13.13
CA ALA A 181 4.43 5.26 -14.49
C ALA A 181 3.67 4.41 -15.52
N MET A 182 3.69 3.08 -15.39
CA MET A 182 2.86 2.17 -16.19
C MET A 182 1.37 2.47 -16.01
N TYR A 183 0.87 2.49 -14.77
CA TYR A 183 -0.54 2.78 -14.48
C TYR A 183 -0.98 4.14 -15.04
N ARG A 184 -0.16 5.19 -14.92
CA ARG A 184 -0.43 6.53 -15.50
C ARG A 184 -0.59 6.51 -17.02
N ARG A 185 0.06 5.58 -17.76
CA ARG A 185 -0.15 5.42 -19.21
C ARG A 185 -1.44 4.65 -19.53
N VAL A 186 -1.76 3.62 -18.74
CA VAL A 186 -3.03 2.88 -18.92
C VAL A 186 -4.24 3.77 -18.63
N PHE A 187 -4.20 4.59 -17.57
CA PHE A 187 -5.26 5.55 -17.24
C PHE A 187 -5.39 6.70 -18.26
N ALA A 188 -4.33 7.04 -19.00
CA ALA A 188 -4.40 8.01 -20.09
C ALA A 188 -5.12 7.46 -21.34
N LEU A 189 -5.25 6.13 -21.46
CA LEU A 189 -6.00 5.47 -22.54
C LEU A 189 -7.48 5.25 -22.17
N THR A 190 -7.77 4.89 -20.92
CA THR A 190 -9.14 4.62 -20.45
C THR A 190 -9.26 4.80 -18.94
N PRO A 191 -10.37 5.35 -18.41
CA PRO A 191 -10.65 5.36 -16.98
C PRO A 191 -11.03 3.96 -16.44
N HIS A 192 -11.37 3.02 -17.33
CA HIS A 192 -11.78 1.67 -16.96
C HIS A 192 -10.57 0.77 -16.76
N VAL A 193 -9.95 0.84 -15.58
CA VAL A 193 -8.76 0.06 -15.21
C VAL A 193 -9.00 -0.77 -13.95
N ILE A 194 -8.61 -2.05 -13.99
CA ILE A 194 -8.62 -2.97 -12.84
C ILE A 194 -7.17 -3.36 -12.54
N GLY A 195 -6.56 -2.73 -11.55
CA GLY A 195 -5.23 -3.10 -11.07
C GLY A 195 -5.22 -4.45 -10.37
N VAL A 196 -4.25 -5.30 -10.70
CA VAL A 196 -4.11 -6.66 -10.14
C VAL A 196 -2.87 -6.77 -9.26
N SER A 197 -1.73 -6.27 -9.73
CA SER A 197 -0.47 -6.17 -9.00
C SER A 197 0.25 -4.85 -9.34
N CYS A 198 1.51 -4.69 -8.92
CA CYS A 198 2.36 -3.57 -9.34
C CYS A 198 2.65 -3.57 -10.85
N ASP A 199 2.71 -4.75 -11.45
CA ASP A 199 3.11 -5.03 -12.82
C ASP A 199 1.97 -5.48 -13.75
N GLU A 200 0.81 -5.82 -13.20
CA GLU A 200 -0.32 -6.42 -13.94
C GLU A 200 -1.63 -5.63 -13.74
N CYS A 201 -2.32 -5.29 -14.83
CA CYS A 201 -3.67 -4.73 -14.81
C CYS A 201 -4.52 -5.13 -16.03
N TYR A 202 -5.85 -4.98 -15.92
CA TYR A 202 -6.76 -5.00 -17.06
C TYR A 202 -7.23 -3.59 -17.39
N ALA A 203 -7.47 -3.32 -18.67
CA ALA A 203 -8.07 -2.07 -19.15
C ALA A 203 -9.18 -2.37 -20.17
N ASP A 204 -10.33 -1.72 -20.08
CA ASP A 204 -11.38 -1.83 -21.10
C ASP A 204 -11.29 -0.65 -22.07
N VAL A 205 -11.03 -0.98 -23.34
CA VAL A 205 -10.76 -0.04 -24.43
C VAL A 205 -11.85 -0.09 -25.52
N THR A 206 -13.04 -0.60 -25.17
CA THR A 206 -14.19 -0.69 -26.08
C THR A 206 -14.59 0.70 -26.57
N GLY A 207 -14.58 0.89 -27.89
CA GLY A 207 -14.88 2.18 -28.52
C GLY A 207 -13.72 3.20 -28.54
N CYS A 208 -12.56 2.88 -27.96
CA CYS A 208 -11.42 3.81 -27.88
C CYS A 208 -10.56 3.89 -29.17
N GLY A 209 -10.76 2.99 -30.14
CA GLY A 209 -9.98 2.89 -31.38
C GLY A 209 -9.75 1.44 -31.80
N ASP A 210 -8.78 1.18 -32.67
CA ASP A 210 -8.27 -0.18 -32.91
C ASP A 210 -7.45 -0.67 -31.70
N PRO A 211 -7.86 -1.75 -31.01
CA PRO A 211 -7.12 -2.27 -29.86
C PRO A 211 -5.67 -2.67 -30.18
N LEU A 212 -5.34 -3.07 -31.41
CA LEU A 212 -3.96 -3.44 -31.78
C LEU A 212 -3.07 -2.21 -31.91
N ALA A 213 -3.49 -1.17 -32.64
CA ALA A 213 -2.78 0.11 -32.69
C ALA A 213 -2.61 0.73 -31.29
N LEU A 214 -3.67 0.71 -30.47
CA LEU A 214 -3.62 1.18 -29.08
C LEU A 214 -2.64 0.38 -28.22
N ALA A 215 -2.51 -0.94 -28.41
CA ALA A 215 -1.54 -1.76 -27.69
C ALA A 215 -0.09 -1.46 -28.13
N THR A 216 0.14 -1.20 -29.41
CA THR A 216 1.46 -0.79 -29.93
C THR A 216 1.91 0.53 -29.29
N GLU A 217 1.02 1.54 -29.30
CA GLU A 217 1.29 2.86 -28.73
C GLU A 217 1.48 2.80 -27.21
N LEU A 218 0.60 2.09 -26.49
CA LEU A 218 0.71 1.92 -25.04
C LEU A 218 2.01 1.21 -24.64
N ARG A 219 2.47 0.19 -25.38
CA ARG A 219 3.78 -0.44 -25.18
C ARG A 219 4.93 0.55 -25.40
N ALA A 220 4.88 1.36 -26.47
CA ALA A 220 5.89 2.39 -26.73
C ALA A 220 5.93 3.46 -25.61
N GLN A 221 4.77 3.92 -25.13
CA GLN A 221 4.68 4.90 -24.05
C GLN A 221 5.15 4.34 -22.69
N ILE A 222 4.83 3.08 -22.37
CA ILE A 222 5.33 2.40 -21.18
C ILE A 222 6.86 2.24 -21.29
N ARG A 223 7.38 1.79 -22.44
CA ARG A 223 8.82 1.66 -22.69
C ARG A 223 9.56 2.98 -22.54
N ALA A 224 9.02 4.07 -23.09
CA ALA A 224 9.60 5.41 -22.98
C ALA A 224 9.58 5.93 -21.54
N ALA A 225 8.52 5.66 -20.77
CA ALA A 225 8.36 6.14 -19.40
C ALA A 225 9.13 5.31 -18.34
N THR A 226 9.36 4.02 -18.59
CA THR A 226 9.91 3.08 -17.58
C THR A 226 11.23 2.43 -17.97
N ARG A 227 11.63 2.50 -19.25
CA ARG A 227 12.71 1.69 -19.86
C ARG A 227 12.53 0.17 -19.68
N CYS A 228 11.32 -0.29 -19.34
CA CYS A 228 10.92 -1.68 -19.20
C CYS A 228 9.95 -2.08 -20.32
N ASN A 229 9.90 -3.37 -20.64
CA ASN A 229 8.97 -3.89 -21.64
C ASN A 229 7.65 -4.32 -21.00
N ALA A 230 6.58 -4.28 -21.77
CA ALA A 230 5.27 -4.80 -21.38
C ALA A 230 4.71 -5.64 -22.52
N SER A 231 4.10 -6.77 -22.18
CA SER A 231 3.32 -7.55 -23.13
C SER A 231 1.83 -7.27 -22.92
N ILE A 232 1.09 -7.14 -24.02
CA ILE A 232 -0.34 -6.79 -23.99
C ILE A 232 -1.16 -7.81 -24.77
N GLY A 233 -2.00 -8.56 -24.07
CA GLY A 233 -3.00 -9.43 -24.67
C GLY A 233 -4.37 -8.76 -24.73
N ILE A 234 -5.06 -8.93 -25.86
CA ILE A 234 -6.37 -8.35 -26.14
C ILE A 234 -7.40 -9.49 -26.28
N GLY A 235 -8.61 -9.30 -25.75
CA GLY A 235 -9.71 -10.23 -25.96
C GLY A 235 -11.08 -9.70 -25.52
N PRO A 236 -12.17 -10.45 -25.79
CA PRO A 236 -13.53 -10.08 -25.41
C PRO A 236 -13.80 -10.12 -23.90
N SER A 237 -12.90 -10.70 -23.11
CA SER A 237 -13.05 -10.86 -21.66
C SER A 237 -11.70 -10.82 -20.94
N ARG A 238 -11.74 -10.59 -19.61
CA ARG A 238 -10.55 -10.58 -18.74
C ARG A 238 -9.76 -11.88 -18.86
N LEU A 239 -10.43 -13.03 -18.90
CA LEU A 239 -9.78 -14.33 -19.12
C LEU A 239 -9.04 -14.40 -20.47
N VAL A 240 -9.70 -14.04 -21.58
CA VAL A 240 -9.10 -14.17 -22.92
C VAL A 240 -7.93 -13.21 -23.12
N ALA A 241 -8.04 -11.97 -22.63
CA ALA A 241 -6.95 -11.01 -22.64
C ALA A 241 -5.71 -11.52 -21.88
N ARG A 242 -5.90 -12.18 -20.71
CA ARG A 242 -4.80 -12.83 -19.98
C ARG A 242 -4.14 -13.95 -20.80
N ILE A 243 -4.94 -14.81 -21.44
CA ILE A 243 -4.44 -15.92 -22.26
C ILE A 243 -3.64 -15.39 -23.46
N ALA A 244 -4.14 -14.35 -24.12
CA ALA A 244 -3.45 -13.65 -25.19
C ALA A 244 -2.10 -13.06 -24.72
N THR A 245 -2.02 -12.58 -23.48
CA THR A 245 -0.79 -12.03 -22.90
C THR A 245 0.24 -13.13 -22.64
N SER A 246 -0.18 -14.26 -22.06
CA SER A 246 0.70 -15.42 -21.87
C SER A 246 1.26 -15.96 -23.18
N ALA A 247 0.52 -15.81 -24.28
CA ALA A 247 0.90 -16.26 -25.61
C ALA A 247 1.83 -15.27 -26.37
N CYS A 248 1.98 -14.03 -25.92
CA CYS A 248 2.80 -13.00 -26.59
C CYS A 248 3.98 -12.47 -25.75
N LYS A 249 4.30 -13.09 -24.61
CA LYS A 249 5.51 -12.77 -23.83
C LYS A 249 6.76 -13.47 -24.40
N PRO A 250 7.94 -12.84 -24.39
CA PRO A 250 8.23 -11.46 -23.96
C PRO A 250 7.95 -10.39 -25.04
N ASP A 251 7.75 -9.15 -24.58
CA ASP A 251 7.70 -7.92 -25.40
C ASP A 251 6.87 -8.01 -26.69
N GLY A 252 5.67 -8.56 -26.57
CA GLY A 252 4.75 -8.74 -27.69
C GLY A 252 3.33 -8.29 -27.39
N GLN A 253 2.49 -8.41 -28.42
CA GLN A 253 1.06 -8.18 -28.30
C GLN A 253 0.30 -9.21 -29.15
N SER A 254 -0.89 -9.60 -28.71
CA SER A 254 -1.76 -10.46 -29.51
C SER A 254 -3.23 -10.19 -29.20
N ALA A 255 -4.11 -10.45 -30.16
CA ALA A 255 -5.55 -10.42 -29.98
C ALA A 255 -6.13 -11.82 -30.20
N LEU A 256 -6.94 -12.29 -29.25
CA LEU A 256 -7.62 -13.59 -29.33
C LEU A 256 -9.13 -13.42 -29.21
N SER A 257 -9.87 -14.15 -30.05
CA SER A 257 -11.28 -14.46 -29.81
C SER A 257 -11.40 -15.56 -28.74
N GLU A 258 -12.60 -15.74 -28.15
CA GLU A 258 -12.85 -16.87 -27.22
C GLU A 258 -12.47 -18.21 -27.86
N GLU A 259 -12.75 -18.39 -29.15
CA GLU A 259 -12.45 -19.60 -29.91
C GLU A 259 -10.93 -19.78 -30.14
N GLY A 260 -10.19 -18.69 -30.41
CA GLY A 260 -8.72 -18.74 -30.47
C GLY A 260 -8.10 -19.15 -29.13
N ALA A 261 -8.58 -18.56 -28.04
CA ALA A 261 -8.14 -18.90 -26.69
C ALA A 261 -8.55 -20.32 -26.26
N ARG A 262 -9.74 -20.80 -26.66
CA ARG A 262 -10.19 -22.18 -26.41
C ARG A 262 -9.26 -23.20 -27.05
N ARG A 263 -8.83 -22.97 -28.30
CA ARG A 263 -7.84 -23.83 -28.98
C ARG A 263 -6.46 -23.76 -28.34
N LEU A 264 -6.01 -22.57 -27.94
CA LEU A 264 -4.70 -22.39 -27.29
C LEU A 264 -4.65 -23.02 -25.89
N LEU A 265 -5.75 -22.94 -25.12
CA LEU A 265 -5.89 -23.57 -23.81
C LEU A 265 -5.99 -25.09 -23.87
N ALA A 266 -6.72 -25.66 -24.84
CA ALA A 266 -7.09 -27.08 -24.84
C ALA A 266 -5.94 -28.07 -24.51
N PRO A 267 -4.73 -27.98 -25.11
CA PRO A 267 -3.61 -28.88 -24.80
C PRO A 267 -2.82 -28.52 -23.51
N GLN A 268 -3.11 -27.37 -22.87
CA GLN A 268 -2.37 -26.91 -21.70
C GLN A 268 -2.77 -27.69 -20.45
N PRO A 269 -1.84 -27.93 -19.51
CA PRO A 269 -2.18 -28.49 -18.21
C PRO A 269 -3.12 -27.56 -17.44
N VAL A 270 -3.99 -28.11 -16.58
CA VAL A 270 -4.97 -27.32 -15.81
C VAL A 270 -4.34 -26.20 -14.96
N THR A 271 -3.05 -26.33 -14.59
CA THR A 271 -2.28 -25.28 -13.88
C THR A 271 -2.05 -24.00 -14.69
N ALA A 272 -2.30 -23.99 -16.00
CA ALA A 272 -2.28 -22.79 -16.83
C ALA A 272 -3.50 -21.87 -16.59
N LEU A 273 -4.59 -22.38 -16.00
CA LEU A 273 -5.82 -21.62 -15.78
C LEU A 273 -5.77 -20.76 -14.50
N PRO A 274 -6.21 -19.49 -14.55
CA PRO A 274 -6.21 -18.60 -13.39
C PRO A 274 -7.20 -19.08 -12.32
N GLY A 275 -6.64 -19.63 -11.22
CA GLY A 275 -7.38 -20.19 -10.09
C GLY A 275 -7.02 -21.64 -9.75
N ILE A 276 -6.20 -22.31 -10.56
CA ILE A 276 -5.79 -23.71 -10.31
C ILE A 276 -4.43 -23.74 -9.63
N GLY A 277 -4.44 -23.58 -8.30
CA GLY A 277 -3.27 -23.85 -7.44
C GLY A 277 -3.02 -25.35 -7.24
N ARG A 278 -1.87 -25.70 -6.64
CA ARG A 278 -1.40 -27.09 -6.44
C ARG A 278 -2.47 -28.06 -5.89
N SER A 279 -3.31 -27.62 -4.95
CA SER A 279 -4.36 -28.46 -4.37
C SER A 279 -5.47 -28.78 -5.38
N ASN A 280 -5.89 -27.80 -6.19
CA ASN A 280 -6.91 -28.00 -7.21
C ASN A 280 -6.37 -28.85 -8.36
N ALA A 281 -5.11 -28.64 -8.76
CA ALA A 281 -4.43 -29.48 -9.76
C ALA A 281 -4.33 -30.94 -9.32
N ALA A 282 -3.96 -31.20 -8.05
CA ALA A 282 -3.91 -32.56 -7.51
C ALA A 282 -5.30 -33.22 -7.44
N ALA A 283 -6.33 -32.49 -7.01
CA ALA A 283 -7.70 -33.00 -6.94
C ALA A 283 -8.30 -33.30 -8.32
N LEU A 284 -8.03 -32.44 -9.32
CA LEU A 284 -8.45 -32.68 -10.71
C LEU A 284 -7.69 -33.85 -11.33
N SER A 285 -6.37 -33.95 -11.12
CA SER A 285 -5.56 -35.08 -11.58
C SER A 285 -6.02 -36.42 -10.97
N ALA A 286 -6.38 -36.44 -9.69
CA ALA A 286 -6.98 -37.60 -9.03
C ALA A 286 -8.38 -37.96 -9.58
N ALA A 287 -9.09 -37.00 -10.19
CA ALA A 287 -10.34 -37.21 -10.91
C ALA A 287 -10.13 -37.50 -12.41
N GLY A 288 -8.89 -37.76 -12.86
CA GLY A 288 -8.57 -38.06 -14.27
C GLY A 288 -8.56 -36.85 -15.20
N ILE A 289 -8.41 -35.63 -14.66
CA ILE A 289 -8.42 -34.37 -15.41
C ILE A 289 -7.05 -33.68 -15.28
N ALA A 290 -6.24 -33.75 -16.34
CA ALA A 290 -4.91 -33.18 -16.43
C ALA A 290 -4.84 -31.94 -17.34
N THR A 291 -5.58 -31.90 -18.45
CA THR A 291 -5.58 -30.77 -19.41
C THR A 291 -6.81 -29.86 -19.27
N CYS A 292 -6.71 -28.65 -19.83
CA CYS A 292 -7.84 -27.73 -19.92
C CYS A 292 -8.92 -28.25 -20.89
N GLY A 293 -8.55 -28.98 -21.94
CA GLY A 293 -9.50 -29.64 -22.85
C GLY A 293 -10.36 -30.66 -22.12
N GLU A 294 -9.74 -31.54 -21.32
CA GLU A 294 -10.44 -32.47 -20.44
C GLU A 294 -11.34 -31.73 -19.44
N LEU A 295 -10.83 -30.69 -18.77
CA LEU A 295 -11.60 -29.93 -17.78
C LEU A 295 -12.83 -29.23 -18.37
N ALA A 296 -12.75 -28.74 -19.62
CA ALA A 296 -13.88 -28.16 -20.33
C ALA A 296 -14.93 -29.22 -20.73
N ALA A 297 -14.47 -30.40 -21.16
CA ALA A 297 -15.34 -31.51 -21.57
C ALA A 297 -15.99 -32.23 -20.36
N ALA A 298 -15.29 -32.33 -19.23
CA ALA A 298 -15.64 -33.14 -18.07
C ALA A 298 -17.09 -32.93 -17.58
N PRO A 299 -17.79 -33.97 -17.09
CA PRO A 299 -19.10 -33.82 -16.48
C PRO A 299 -19.06 -32.87 -15.29
N ALA A 300 -19.97 -31.90 -15.23
CA ALA A 300 -19.96 -30.88 -14.18
C ALA A 300 -20.00 -31.48 -12.76
N GLY A 301 -20.73 -32.58 -12.55
CA GLY A 301 -20.75 -33.30 -11.26
C GLY A 301 -19.38 -33.76 -10.78
N ALA A 302 -18.52 -34.29 -11.68
CA ALA A 302 -17.17 -34.73 -11.33
C ALA A 302 -16.26 -33.56 -10.93
N VAL A 303 -16.29 -32.46 -11.70
CA VAL A 303 -15.52 -31.26 -11.39
C VAL A 303 -15.98 -30.62 -10.07
N ARG A 304 -17.30 -30.53 -9.84
CA ARG A 304 -17.89 -30.03 -8.60
C ARG A 304 -17.53 -30.89 -7.38
N ALA A 305 -17.42 -32.21 -7.55
CA ALA A 305 -16.98 -33.11 -6.49
C ALA A 305 -15.48 -32.95 -6.17
N ALA A 306 -14.63 -32.78 -7.18
CA ALA A 306 -13.18 -32.65 -7.01
C ALA A 306 -12.75 -31.31 -6.38
N VAL A 307 -13.35 -30.18 -6.77
CA VAL A 307 -12.90 -28.83 -6.37
C VAL A 307 -13.99 -27.91 -5.80
N GLY A 308 -15.14 -28.48 -5.42
CA GLY A 308 -16.29 -27.77 -4.84
C GLY A 308 -17.18 -27.09 -5.88
N ALA A 309 -18.48 -26.93 -5.60
CA ALA A 309 -19.49 -26.55 -6.60
C ALA A 309 -19.18 -25.24 -7.36
N VAL A 310 -19.13 -24.12 -6.65
CA VAL A 310 -18.95 -22.77 -7.23
C VAL A 310 -17.61 -22.63 -7.98
N ASN A 311 -16.55 -23.23 -7.44
CA ASN A 311 -15.22 -23.18 -8.03
C ASN A 311 -15.10 -24.13 -9.24
N GLY A 312 -15.70 -25.32 -9.18
CA GLY A 312 -15.73 -26.26 -10.29
C GLY A 312 -16.46 -25.73 -11.52
N ASP A 313 -17.63 -25.11 -11.34
CA ASP A 313 -18.37 -24.48 -12.44
C ASP A 313 -17.57 -23.34 -13.09
N LYS A 314 -16.96 -22.48 -12.26
CA LYS A 314 -16.09 -21.39 -12.72
C LYS A 314 -14.88 -21.93 -13.50
N LEU A 315 -14.17 -22.91 -12.96
CA LEU A 315 -12.96 -23.46 -13.59
C LEU A 315 -13.28 -24.21 -14.89
N ARG A 316 -14.42 -24.91 -14.95
CA ARG A 316 -14.95 -25.54 -16.17
C ARG A 316 -15.33 -24.51 -17.25
N ALA A 317 -15.94 -23.39 -16.86
CA ALA A 317 -16.23 -22.28 -17.78
C ALA A 317 -14.92 -21.66 -18.31
N PHE A 318 -13.95 -21.39 -17.42
CA PHE A 318 -12.65 -20.84 -17.78
C PHE A 318 -11.86 -21.78 -18.71
N ALA A 319 -11.92 -23.09 -18.49
CA ALA A 319 -11.31 -24.09 -19.37
C ALA A 319 -11.90 -24.06 -20.80
N ALA A 320 -13.19 -23.71 -20.93
CA ALA A 320 -13.86 -23.49 -22.21
C ALA A 320 -13.65 -22.06 -22.77
N ALA A 321 -12.71 -21.28 -22.22
CA ALA A 321 -12.42 -19.87 -22.51
C ALA A 321 -13.57 -18.88 -22.22
N ARG A 322 -14.62 -19.29 -21.51
CA ARG A 322 -15.80 -18.47 -21.20
C ARG A 322 -15.65 -17.77 -19.84
N ASP A 323 -15.90 -16.47 -19.83
CA ASP A 323 -15.72 -15.62 -18.64
C ASP A 323 -16.88 -14.64 -18.45
N GLY A 324 -17.98 -15.13 -17.87
CA GLY A 324 -19.18 -14.35 -17.56
C GLY A 324 -19.05 -13.41 -16.34
N ARG A 325 -17.83 -13.05 -15.91
CA ARG A 325 -17.65 -12.06 -14.84
C ARG A 325 -17.94 -10.66 -15.38
N ALA A 326 -18.75 -9.89 -14.65
CA ALA A 326 -18.88 -8.45 -14.89
C ALA A 326 -17.49 -7.76 -14.88
N TRP A 327 -17.38 -6.62 -15.55
CA TRP A 327 -16.17 -5.79 -15.53
C TRP A 327 -15.89 -5.30 -14.10
N GLU A 328 -16.78 -4.48 -13.58
CA GLU A 328 -16.84 -4.11 -12.17
C GLU A 328 -17.44 -5.26 -11.35
N GLU A 329 -16.60 -5.91 -10.54
CA GLU A 329 -17.11 -6.67 -9.40
C GLU A 329 -17.52 -5.69 -8.30
N PRO A 330 -18.68 -5.84 -7.65
CA PRO A 330 -19.13 -4.94 -6.58
C PRO A 330 -18.02 -4.72 -5.55
N ALA A 331 -17.78 -3.46 -5.20
CA ALA A 331 -16.62 -3.05 -4.41
C ALA A 331 -16.57 -3.80 -3.07
N LYS A 332 -15.78 -4.87 -3.03
CA LYS A 332 -15.59 -5.71 -1.83
C LYS A 332 -14.88 -4.89 -0.76
N VAL A 333 -15.70 -4.24 0.08
CA VAL A 333 -15.30 -3.53 1.29
C VAL A 333 -14.33 -4.40 2.07
N ARG A 334 -13.21 -3.82 2.50
CA ARG A 334 -12.10 -4.57 3.08
C ARG A 334 -12.51 -5.15 4.43
N SER A 335 -12.90 -6.42 4.43
CA SER A 335 -13.38 -7.12 5.62
C SER A 335 -12.28 -7.38 6.66
N SER A 336 -11.00 -7.38 6.27
CA SER A 336 -9.90 -7.53 7.22
C SER A 336 -8.62 -6.76 6.91
N ILE A 337 -7.92 -6.40 7.98
CA ILE A 337 -6.56 -5.84 8.01
C ILE A 337 -5.67 -6.78 8.83
N GLY A 338 -4.37 -6.80 8.59
CA GLY A 338 -3.47 -7.63 9.38
C GLY A 338 -2.01 -7.50 9.00
N ALA A 339 -1.14 -8.05 9.85
CA ALA A 339 0.30 -8.16 9.66
C ALA A 339 0.75 -9.60 9.96
N GLN A 340 1.57 -10.16 9.07
CA GLN A 340 2.08 -11.54 9.16
C GLN A 340 3.60 -11.55 9.03
N SER A 341 4.29 -12.26 9.92
CA SER A 341 5.64 -12.76 9.65
C SER A 341 5.74 -14.25 9.95
N SER A 342 6.48 -14.96 9.12
CA SER A 342 6.77 -16.40 9.23
C SER A 342 8.20 -16.73 8.79
N TRP A 343 9.13 -15.78 8.98
CA TRP A 343 10.53 -15.92 8.60
C TRP A 343 11.41 -15.16 9.60
N GLY A 344 12.43 -15.80 10.16
CA GLY A 344 13.25 -15.22 11.24
C GLY A 344 12.57 -15.13 12.61
N VAL A 345 11.32 -15.59 12.74
CA VAL A 345 10.63 -15.65 14.02
C VAL A 345 11.23 -16.77 14.88
N ARG A 346 11.91 -16.38 15.97
CA ARG A 346 12.59 -17.24 16.95
C ARG A 346 12.56 -16.54 18.31
N PHE A 347 12.46 -17.31 19.39
CA PHE A 347 12.57 -16.83 20.78
C PHE A 347 13.31 -17.87 21.63
N ARG A 348 13.92 -17.41 22.73
CA ARG A 348 14.51 -18.30 23.76
C ARG A 348 13.43 -18.68 24.78
N ALA A 349 13.67 -19.73 25.58
CA ALA A 349 12.74 -20.22 26.61
C ALA A 349 12.34 -19.17 27.68
N ARG A 350 13.10 -18.07 27.82
CA ARG A 350 12.82 -17.00 28.79
C ARG A 350 11.57 -16.20 28.37
N SER A 351 10.43 -16.50 28.98
CA SER A 351 9.30 -15.57 29.07
C SER A 351 9.58 -14.52 30.14
N CYS A 352 9.53 -13.23 29.77
CA CYS A 352 9.27 -12.18 30.74
C CYS A 352 7.79 -12.23 31.16
N PRO A 353 7.43 -11.87 32.41
CA PRO A 353 6.06 -11.59 32.78
C PRO A 353 5.46 -10.52 31.85
N VAL A 354 4.18 -10.63 31.48
CA VAL A 354 3.54 -9.65 30.57
C VAL A 354 3.58 -8.23 31.14
N SER A 355 3.46 -8.09 32.47
CA SER A 355 3.60 -6.83 33.22
C SER A 355 5.01 -6.25 33.23
N ALA A 356 6.04 -7.08 33.06
CA ALA A 356 7.46 -6.69 33.01
C ALA A 356 8.04 -6.85 31.58
N CYS A 357 7.17 -6.91 30.57
CA CYS A 357 7.61 -6.89 29.18
C CYS A 357 7.69 -5.45 28.69
N GLU A 358 8.90 -4.91 28.69
CA GLU A 358 9.23 -3.66 28.00
C GLU A 358 9.19 -3.84 26.47
N GLU A 359 9.24 -2.72 25.75
CA GLU A 359 9.49 -2.73 24.31
C GLU A 359 10.94 -3.16 24.02
N GLY A 360 11.16 -3.80 22.88
CA GLY A 360 12.49 -4.32 22.53
C GLY A 360 12.98 -5.56 23.30
N CYS A 361 12.25 -6.05 24.30
CA CYS A 361 12.59 -7.19 25.17
C CYS A 361 12.95 -8.54 24.46
N GLY A 362 12.81 -8.67 23.13
CA GLY A 362 13.25 -9.86 22.38
C GLY A 362 12.45 -11.14 22.68
N CYS A 363 11.20 -10.98 23.13
CA CYS A 363 10.31 -12.08 23.51
C CYS A 363 9.06 -12.12 22.62
N ALA A 364 8.28 -13.20 22.70
CA ALA A 364 7.05 -13.34 21.92
C ALA A 364 6.01 -12.24 22.22
N HIS A 365 6.00 -11.70 23.46
CA HIS A 365 5.16 -10.56 23.83
C HIS A 365 5.53 -9.28 23.06
N ALA A 366 6.83 -8.94 23.02
CA ALA A 366 7.32 -7.78 22.28
C ALA A 366 7.05 -7.91 20.77
N PHE A 367 7.23 -9.10 20.18
CA PHE A 367 6.85 -9.35 18.79
C PHE A 367 5.34 -9.19 18.52
N VAL A 368 4.48 -9.61 19.45
CA VAL A 368 3.02 -9.37 19.34
C VAL A 368 2.66 -7.88 19.49
N ARG A 369 3.45 -7.08 20.21
CA ARG A 369 3.32 -5.61 20.21
C ARG A 369 3.76 -4.99 18.88
N GLN A 370 4.91 -5.36 18.32
CA GLN A 370 5.33 -4.90 16.97
C GLN A 370 4.31 -5.27 15.88
N LEU A 371 3.64 -6.44 15.99
CA LEU A 371 2.53 -6.79 15.10
C LEU A 371 1.23 -6.01 15.41
N ALA A 372 1.08 -5.42 16.60
CA ALA A 372 -0.02 -4.51 16.94
C ALA A 372 0.23 -3.10 16.39
N GLU A 373 1.43 -2.54 16.59
CA GLU A 373 1.92 -1.28 15.98
C GLU A 373 1.63 -1.27 14.47
N GLU A 374 2.15 -2.26 13.74
CA GLU A 374 2.01 -2.34 12.30
C GLU A 374 0.55 -2.54 11.83
N VAL A 375 -0.30 -3.13 12.67
CA VAL A 375 -1.72 -3.31 12.39
C VAL A 375 -2.53 -2.04 12.69
N ALA A 376 -2.23 -1.34 13.79
CA ALA A 376 -2.81 -0.03 14.11
C ALA A 376 -2.46 0.98 13.02
N ARG A 377 -1.19 1.01 12.58
CA ARG A 377 -0.72 1.81 11.44
C ARG A 377 -1.50 1.50 10.15
N ARG A 378 -1.72 0.22 9.83
CA ARG A 378 -2.51 -0.22 8.65
C ARG A 378 -4.02 0.09 8.79
N LEU A 379 -4.56 0.14 10.00
CA LEU A 379 -5.95 0.56 10.28
C LEU A 379 -6.13 2.06 10.10
N GLY A 380 -5.23 2.86 10.68
CA GLY A 380 -5.19 4.32 10.54
C GLY A 380 -5.05 4.76 9.08
N GLN A 381 -4.07 4.21 8.35
CA GLN A 381 -3.88 4.48 6.91
C GLN A 381 -5.09 4.15 6.04
N ALA A 382 -6.00 3.28 6.50
CA ALA A 382 -7.16 2.85 5.76
C ALA A 382 -8.50 3.39 6.33
N GLY A 383 -8.46 4.33 7.28
CA GLY A 383 -9.65 4.98 7.86
C GLY A 383 -10.61 4.03 8.57
N MET A 384 -10.10 2.92 9.12
CA MET A 384 -10.92 1.82 9.66
C MET A 384 -10.64 1.53 11.14
N ARG A 385 -11.66 1.02 11.82
CA ARG A 385 -11.58 0.42 13.17
C ARG A 385 -12.06 -1.02 13.13
N CYS A 386 -11.50 -1.89 13.97
CA CYS A 386 -11.87 -3.30 14.00
C CYS A 386 -12.93 -3.61 15.05
N ARG A 387 -13.80 -4.60 14.75
CA ARG A 387 -14.79 -5.20 15.68
C ARG A 387 -14.43 -6.61 16.13
N GLY A 388 -13.28 -7.14 15.70
CA GLY A 388 -12.83 -8.46 16.12
C GLY A 388 -11.35 -8.67 15.83
N VAL A 389 -10.63 -9.16 16.83
CA VAL A 389 -9.19 -9.44 16.80
C VAL A 389 -8.97 -10.93 16.60
N GLY A 390 -8.03 -11.32 15.75
CA GLY A 390 -7.58 -12.69 15.58
C GLY A 390 -6.05 -12.79 15.64
N LEU A 391 -5.54 -13.70 16.46
CA LEU A 391 -4.13 -14.08 16.47
C LEU A 391 -4.01 -15.51 15.95
N LYS A 392 -3.26 -15.67 14.86
CA LYS A 392 -2.83 -16.96 14.33
C LYS A 392 -1.34 -17.14 14.58
N VAL A 393 -0.92 -18.32 15.01
CA VAL A 393 0.46 -18.69 15.27
C VAL A 393 0.85 -19.97 14.51
N TRP A 394 2.12 -20.03 14.11
CA TRP A 394 2.75 -21.19 13.51
C TRP A 394 3.62 -21.84 14.59
N ARG A 395 3.16 -22.96 15.14
CA ARG A 395 3.91 -23.77 16.11
C ARG A 395 4.73 -24.79 15.34
N ALA A 396 6.04 -24.89 15.58
CA ALA A 396 6.88 -25.94 15.04
C ALA A 396 6.28 -27.33 15.33
N LYS A 397 6.37 -28.25 14.36
CA LYS A 397 6.11 -29.66 14.62
C LYS A 397 7.25 -30.28 15.43
N GLU A 398 6.99 -31.41 16.06
CA GLU A 398 8.02 -32.22 16.71
C GLU A 398 9.14 -32.58 15.71
N GLY A 399 10.39 -32.55 16.16
CA GLY A 399 11.58 -32.64 15.30
C GLY A 399 11.93 -31.38 14.46
N TRP A 400 11.04 -30.39 14.34
CA TRP A 400 11.27 -29.16 13.55
C TRP A 400 11.91 -28.03 14.39
N THR A 401 13.13 -28.31 14.86
CA THR A 401 14.00 -27.34 15.55
C THR A 401 14.52 -26.26 14.60
N SER A 402 15.23 -25.26 15.13
CA SER A 402 15.92 -24.25 14.32
C SER A 402 16.97 -24.85 13.37
N ALA A 403 17.52 -26.03 13.68
CA ALA A 403 18.53 -26.70 12.87
C ALA A 403 17.96 -27.48 11.67
N THR A 404 16.68 -27.89 11.73
CA THR A 404 16.02 -28.65 10.64
C THR A 404 15.14 -27.78 9.73
N ALA A 405 15.12 -26.47 9.95
CA ALA A 405 14.42 -25.52 9.09
C ALA A 405 15.14 -25.33 7.73
N LYS A 406 14.44 -25.60 6.62
CA LYS A 406 14.95 -25.26 5.27
C LYS A 406 15.28 -23.76 5.18
N GLY A 407 16.52 -23.44 4.86
CA GLY A 407 17.03 -22.06 4.80
C GLY A 407 17.37 -21.44 6.16
N GLY A 408 17.43 -22.23 7.25
CA GLY A 408 17.79 -21.83 8.62
C GLY A 408 16.76 -20.95 9.35
N MET A 409 16.27 -19.90 8.68
CA MET A 409 15.38 -18.87 9.23
C MET A 409 13.91 -19.04 8.86
N GLY A 410 13.59 -19.87 7.86
CA GLY A 410 12.20 -20.19 7.50
C GLY A 410 11.40 -20.82 8.65
N HIS A 411 10.07 -20.85 8.55
CA HIS A 411 9.22 -21.42 9.60
C HIS A 411 9.33 -22.95 9.75
N GLY A 412 9.69 -23.68 8.68
CA GLY A 412 9.74 -25.16 8.69
C GLY A 412 8.35 -25.79 8.65
N ALA A 413 8.22 -27.09 8.98
CA ALA A 413 6.91 -27.69 9.15
C ALA A 413 6.27 -27.21 10.46
N CYS A 414 5.00 -26.77 10.39
CA CYS A 414 4.29 -26.18 11.52
C CYS A 414 2.83 -26.65 11.57
N ASP A 415 2.28 -26.61 12.77
CA ASP A 415 0.83 -26.56 12.99
C ASP A 415 0.35 -25.11 12.97
N ASN A 416 -0.85 -24.90 12.41
CA ASN A 416 -1.53 -23.61 12.42
C ASN A 416 -2.49 -23.60 13.61
N LEU A 417 -2.26 -22.74 14.60
CA LEU A 417 -3.16 -22.54 15.74
C LEU A 417 -3.70 -21.11 15.70
N SER A 418 -4.94 -20.87 16.13
CA SER A 418 -5.53 -19.54 16.14
C SER A 418 -6.60 -19.35 17.20
N ARG A 419 -6.68 -18.14 17.75
CA ARG A 419 -7.81 -17.67 18.57
C ARG A 419 -8.25 -16.29 18.07
N SER A 420 -9.53 -15.98 18.29
CA SER A 420 -10.09 -14.66 18.03
C SER A 420 -11.07 -14.25 19.12
N VAL A 421 -11.36 -12.95 19.20
CA VAL A 421 -12.33 -12.34 20.12
C VAL A 421 -13.07 -11.21 19.41
N ALA A 422 -14.38 -11.11 19.62
CA ALA A 422 -15.19 -9.99 19.15
C ALA A 422 -15.11 -8.83 20.16
N LEU A 423 -15.17 -7.59 19.67
CA LEU A 423 -15.06 -6.38 20.48
C LEU A 423 -16.42 -5.65 20.53
N GLU A 424 -16.87 -5.33 21.75
CA GLU A 424 -18.06 -4.53 22.00
C GLU A 424 -17.95 -3.12 21.38
N ARG A 425 -16.77 -2.50 21.52
CA ARG A 425 -16.44 -1.18 21.01
C ARG A 425 -15.39 -1.29 19.90
N PRO A 426 -15.59 -0.71 18.71
CA PRO A 426 -14.59 -0.77 17.63
C PRO A 426 -13.35 0.07 17.96
N THR A 427 -12.15 -0.50 17.79
CA THR A 427 -10.88 0.19 18.07
C THR A 427 -9.91 0.20 16.88
N ALA A 428 -8.95 1.13 16.93
CA ALA A 428 -7.71 1.08 16.16
C ALA A 428 -6.49 1.46 17.04
N SER A 429 -6.69 1.53 18.37
CA SER A 429 -5.66 1.87 19.35
C SER A 429 -4.61 0.76 19.41
N GLU A 430 -3.34 1.11 19.22
CA GLU A 430 -2.23 0.17 19.37
C GLU A 430 -2.21 -0.49 20.76
N ALA A 431 -2.49 0.27 21.83
CA ALA A 431 -2.51 -0.23 23.20
C ALA A 431 -3.60 -1.29 23.41
N ASP A 432 -4.83 -1.02 22.95
CA ASP A 432 -5.94 -1.99 23.01
C ASP A 432 -5.55 -3.27 22.27
N LEU A 433 -5.06 -3.09 21.04
CA LEU A 433 -4.66 -4.18 20.18
C LEU A 433 -3.54 -5.01 20.84
N ALA A 434 -2.48 -4.38 21.33
CA ALA A 434 -1.39 -5.04 22.04
C ALA A 434 -1.91 -5.89 23.21
N VAL A 435 -2.72 -5.31 24.10
CA VAL A 435 -3.32 -6.03 25.24
C VAL A 435 -4.17 -7.23 24.79
N ILE A 436 -5.01 -7.07 23.78
CA ILE A 436 -5.85 -8.16 23.27
C ILE A 436 -5.00 -9.26 22.61
N GLY A 437 -3.98 -8.89 21.84
CA GLY A 437 -3.07 -9.82 21.19
C GLY A 437 -2.28 -10.66 22.19
N LEU A 438 -1.83 -10.04 23.29
CA LEU A 438 -1.13 -10.72 24.39
C LEU A 438 -2.06 -11.72 25.10
N LYS A 439 -3.32 -11.35 25.38
CA LYS A 439 -4.34 -12.26 25.93
C LYS A 439 -4.63 -13.44 25.00
N LEU A 440 -4.69 -13.21 23.68
CA LEU A 440 -4.87 -14.29 22.69
C LEU A 440 -3.64 -15.22 22.62
N LEU A 441 -2.42 -14.69 22.75
CA LEU A 441 -1.19 -15.50 22.81
C LEU A 441 -1.15 -16.37 24.08
N GLN A 442 -1.46 -15.79 25.25
CA GLN A 442 -1.56 -16.54 26.50
C GLN A 442 -2.59 -17.66 26.40
N GLY A 443 -3.78 -17.38 25.86
CA GLY A 443 -4.83 -18.39 25.67
C GLY A 443 -4.45 -19.51 24.70
N LEU A 444 -3.49 -19.30 23.79
CA LEU A 444 -2.96 -20.35 22.90
C LEU A 444 -2.01 -21.32 23.61
N ALA A 445 -1.52 -20.99 24.81
CA ALA A 445 -0.71 -21.85 25.67
C ALA A 445 0.48 -22.54 24.96
N ILE A 446 1.15 -21.84 24.05
CA ILE A 446 2.30 -22.36 23.30
C ILE A 446 3.65 -22.01 23.95
N PRO A 447 4.63 -22.95 23.97
CA PRO A 447 6.03 -22.61 24.26
C PRO A 447 6.55 -21.58 23.26
N HIS A 448 7.10 -20.46 23.74
CA HIS A 448 7.57 -19.37 22.87
C HIS A 448 8.71 -19.82 21.93
N GLU A 449 9.56 -20.73 22.38
CA GLU A 449 10.64 -21.35 21.58
C GLU A 449 10.12 -22.23 20.42
N ALA A 450 8.86 -22.70 20.48
CA ALA A 450 8.21 -23.43 19.40
C ALA A 450 7.55 -22.50 18.37
N LEU A 451 7.49 -21.19 18.62
CA LEU A 451 6.90 -20.21 17.69
C LEU A 451 7.83 -20.02 16.46
N ARG A 452 7.23 -20.06 15.27
CA ARG A 452 7.91 -19.95 13.96
C ARG A 452 7.31 -18.89 13.04
N GLY A 453 6.21 -18.27 13.46
CA GLY A 453 5.50 -17.23 12.73
C GLY A 453 4.22 -16.84 13.46
N ALA A 454 3.76 -15.61 13.24
CA ALA A 454 2.47 -15.14 13.71
C ALA A 454 1.82 -14.20 12.68
N THR A 455 0.50 -14.19 12.68
CA THR A 455 -0.33 -13.24 11.96
C THR A 455 -1.34 -12.66 12.92
N ARG A 456 -1.31 -11.33 13.03
CA ARG A 456 -2.37 -10.56 13.64
C ARG A 456 -3.37 -10.15 12.56
N LEU A 457 -4.64 -10.46 12.76
CA LEU A 457 -5.76 -10.12 11.89
C LEU A 457 -6.79 -9.31 12.66
N GLU A 458 -7.44 -8.39 11.97
CA GLU A 458 -8.45 -7.49 12.50
C GLU A 458 -9.61 -7.43 11.51
N GLN A 459 -10.85 -7.61 11.97
CA GLN A 459 -12.04 -7.51 11.13
C GLN A 459 -12.62 -6.11 11.18
N GLY A 460 -12.66 -5.42 10.04
CA GLY A 460 -13.08 -4.02 9.95
C GLY A 460 -14.59 -3.81 10.12
N ALA A 461 -14.96 -2.77 10.87
CA ALA A 461 -16.24 -2.10 10.64
C ALA A 461 -16.13 -1.18 9.40
N GLY A 462 -17.28 -0.73 8.86
CA GLY A 462 -17.31 0.17 7.71
C GLY A 462 -16.57 1.50 7.92
N SER A 463 -16.25 2.17 6.80
CA SER A 463 -15.51 3.44 6.77
C SER A 463 -16.05 4.47 7.75
N ALA A 464 -15.16 5.18 8.45
CA ALA A 464 -15.53 6.27 9.36
C ALA A 464 -16.32 7.41 8.69
N ALA A 465 -16.27 7.53 7.35
CA ALA A 465 -16.97 8.54 6.57
C ALA A 465 -18.51 8.46 6.61
N SER A 466 -19.11 7.41 7.18
CA SER A 466 -20.57 7.27 7.31
C SER A 466 -21.15 7.72 8.67
N LEU A 467 -20.38 8.44 9.50
CA LEU A 467 -20.78 8.85 10.85
C LEU A 467 -20.96 10.38 11.02
N SER A 468 -20.99 11.14 9.92
CA SER A 468 -21.15 12.60 9.93
C SER A 468 -22.38 13.08 9.16
N THR A 469 -23.57 12.71 9.65
CA THR A 469 -24.81 13.45 9.39
C THR A 469 -25.54 13.64 10.72
N PRO A 470 -25.78 14.88 11.19
CA PRO A 470 -26.47 15.11 12.45
C PRO A 470 -27.95 14.71 12.35
N TRP A 471 -28.55 14.44 13.52
CA TRP A 471 -29.95 14.07 13.68
C TRP A 471 -30.87 15.19 13.14
N GLY A 472 -31.83 14.83 12.30
CA GLY A 472 -32.79 15.78 11.71
C GLY A 472 -34.10 15.08 11.33
N ASP A 473 -35.22 15.62 11.79
CA ASP A 473 -36.48 14.88 11.86
C ASP A 473 -37.14 14.60 10.51
N ARG A 474 -37.55 13.33 10.32
CA ARG A 474 -38.80 12.99 9.63
C ARG A 474 -39.50 11.83 10.34
N ALA A 475 -40.70 12.09 10.85
CA ALA A 475 -41.53 11.08 11.49
C ALA A 475 -42.01 10.01 10.49
N ALA A 476 -42.12 8.77 10.94
CA ALA A 476 -42.69 7.68 10.14
C ALA A 476 -44.22 7.77 10.09
N PRO A 477 -44.87 7.68 8.91
CA PRO A 477 -46.32 7.62 8.82
C PRO A 477 -46.84 6.25 9.29
N LEU A 478 -47.84 6.27 10.18
CA LEU A 478 -48.49 5.06 10.69
C LEU A 478 -49.32 4.34 9.60
N PRO A 479 -49.38 2.99 9.58
CA PRO A 479 -50.24 2.26 8.66
C PRO A 479 -51.71 2.46 9.02
N ARG A 480 -52.52 2.99 8.08
CA ARG A 480 -53.98 3.07 8.24
C ARG A 480 -54.61 1.69 8.05
N ALA A 481 -55.44 1.28 9.00
CA ALA A 481 -56.30 0.11 8.86
C ALA A 481 -57.47 0.39 7.88
N GLY A 482 -57.65 -0.47 6.88
CA GLY A 482 -58.80 -0.42 5.97
C GLY A 482 -59.92 -1.35 6.44
N ARG A 483 -61.15 -0.82 6.56
CA ARG A 483 -62.38 -1.61 6.80
C ARG A 483 -63.39 -1.40 5.67
N GLY A 484 -63.70 -2.50 4.95
CA GLY A 484 -64.97 -2.76 4.25
C GLY A 484 -65.33 -1.89 3.04
N GLY A 485 -66.01 -2.47 2.03
CA GLY A 485 -66.51 -1.65 0.92
C GLY A 485 -67.10 -2.29 -0.36
N GLY A 486 -67.47 -3.58 -0.41
CA GLY A 486 -68.24 -4.15 -1.54
C GLY A 486 -67.52 -4.26 -2.90
N GLY A 487 -68.25 -4.65 -3.95
CA GLY A 487 -67.76 -4.70 -5.34
C GLY A 487 -67.58 -6.11 -5.92
N GLU A 488 -68.60 -6.57 -6.66
CA GLU A 488 -68.75 -7.83 -7.40
C GLU A 488 -67.62 -8.17 -8.40
N GLY A 489 -67.56 -9.40 -8.95
CA GLY A 489 -66.67 -9.63 -10.11
C GLY A 489 -66.29 -11.02 -10.63
N GLY A 490 -67.06 -12.09 -10.39
CA GLY A 490 -67.13 -13.28 -11.28
C GLY A 490 -65.88 -14.11 -11.66
N GLY A 491 -65.83 -15.35 -11.16
CA GLY A 491 -65.59 -16.54 -11.99
C GLY A 491 -64.16 -17.10 -12.14
N GLY A 492 -64.03 -18.44 -12.12
CA GLY A 492 -62.84 -19.12 -12.66
C GLY A 492 -62.26 -20.26 -11.81
N ARG A 493 -62.86 -21.45 -11.92
CA ARG A 493 -62.34 -22.77 -11.48
C ARG A 493 -60.86 -22.97 -11.86
N GLY A 494 -59.99 -23.65 -11.10
CA GLY A 494 -60.14 -24.35 -9.81
C GLY A 494 -59.37 -25.69 -9.78
N VAL A 495 -59.13 -26.22 -8.57
CA VAL A 495 -58.52 -27.55 -8.27
C VAL A 495 -57.00 -27.70 -8.63
N GLY A 496 -56.13 -28.23 -7.76
CA GLY A 496 -56.25 -28.57 -6.35
C GLY A 496 -55.43 -29.79 -5.90
N ARG A 497 -55.00 -29.79 -4.63
CA ARG A 497 -54.22 -30.84 -3.91
C ARG A 497 -52.76 -30.99 -4.41
N GLY A 498 -51.78 -31.35 -3.57
CA GLY A 498 -51.78 -31.57 -2.12
C GLY A 498 -50.79 -32.67 -1.71
N GLY A 499 -49.86 -32.41 -0.79
CA GLY A 499 -48.76 -33.33 -0.47
C GLY A 499 -48.06 -32.99 0.85
N GLY A 500 -48.63 -33.44 1.97
CA GLY A 500 -48.33 -32.95 3.32
C GLY A 500 -47.01 -33.37 3.97
N GLY A 501 -46.70 -32.66 5.06
CA GLY A 501 -45.92 -33.15 6.22
C GLY A 501 -44.42 -32.81 6.24
N GLY A 502 -43.84 -32.43 7.39
CA GLY A 502 -44.43 -32.11 8.70
C GLY A 502 -43.39 -32.16 9.84
N GLY A 503 -43.75 -31.71 11.05
CA GLY A 503 -43.02 -32.09 12.28
C GLY A 503 -42.32 -31.00 13.13
N GLY A 504 -43.10 -30.07 13.70
CA GLY A 504 -43.15 -29.82 15.15
C GLY A 504 -41.99 -29.15 15.95
N GLY A 505 -42.37 -28.35 16.98
CA GLY A 505 -41.76 -28.57 18.31
C GLY A 505 -41.38 -27.43 19.27
N GLY A 506 -42.27 -26.47 19.60
CA GLY A 506 -42.26 -25.71 20.88
C GLY A 506 -41.08 -24.74 21.19
N GLY A 507 -41.15 -23.86 22.21
CA GLY A 507 -42.28 -23.49 23.09
C GLY A 507 -41.86 -22.58 24.26
N GLY A 508 -42.77 -21.72 24.77
CA GLY A 508 -42.55 -20.79 25.90
C GLY A 508 -41.91 -19.43 25.51
N GLY A 509 -42.25 -18.26 26.08
CA GLY A 509 -43.11 -17.93 27.25
C GLY A 509 -42.32 -18.02 28.57
N VAL A 510 -42.27 -17.03 29.48
CA VAL A 510 -43.07 -15.81 29.77
C VAL A 510 -42.12 -14.60 30.04
N GLY A 511 -42.51 -13.30 30.07
CA GLY A 511 -43.35 -12.59 31.05
C GLY A 511 -42.59 -12.29 32.37
N SER A 512 -42.77 -11.16 33.08
CA SER A 512 -43.58 -9.95 32.88
C SER A 512 -43.18 -8.86 33.92
N GLY A 513 -43.73 -7.63 33.80
CA GLY A 513 -43.80 -6.68 34.92
C GLY A 513 -42.89 -5.43 34.84
N GLY A 514 -43.45 -4.29 35.24
CA GLY A 514 -42.77 -3.00 35.46
C GLY A 514 -43.68 -2.08 36.29
N CYS A 515 -43.18 -0.94 36.78
CA CYS A 515 -43.97 0.05 37.52
C CYS A 515 -43.43 1.49 37.39
N CYS A 516 -44.32 2.45 37.65
CA CYS A 516 -44.10 3.91 37.67
C CYS A 516 -43.40 4.38 38.97
N GLY A 517 -42.91 5.62 39.13
CA GLY A 517 -42.80 6.79 38.24
C GLY A 517 -42.94 8.14 38.98
N GLY A 518 -42.66 9.28 38.32
CA GLY A 518 -43.06 10.65 38.73
C GLY A 518 -42.07 11.49 39.58
N GLY A 519 -42.15 12.83 39.49
CA GLY A 519 -41.54 13.79 40.45
C GLY A 519 -40.73 14.98 39.86
N GLY A 520 -41.39 16.02 39.31
CA GLY A 520 -40.75 17.16 38.61
C GLY A 520 -40.22 18.34 39.45
N GLY A 521 -39.90 19.49 38.80
CA GLY A 521 -39.70 20.80 39.47
C GLY A 521 -38.69 21.79 38.80
N GLY A 522 -39.15 23.02 38.47
CA GLY A 522 -38.35 24.23 38.15
C GLY A 522 -37.71 24.28 36.74
N SER A 523 -37.72 25.35 35.91
CA SER A 523 -37.83 26.83 36.06
C SER A 523 -36.50 27.53 36.49
N GLU A 524 -36.05 28.67 35.94
CA GLU A 524 -36.66 29.71 35.08
C GLU A 524 -35.71 30.33 34.01
N ALA A 525 -36.32 31.00 33.02
CA ALA A 525 -35.93 32.26 32.31
C ALA A 525 -34.55 32.51 31.66
N GLY A 526 -34.60 33.19 30.49
CA GLY A 526 -33.50 33.96 29.87
C GLY A 526 -33.59 35.45 30.23
N PRO A 527 -33.52 36.44 29.29
CA PRO A 527 -33.37 36.39 27.82
C PRO A 527 -31.90 36.71 27.40
N SER A 528 -31.47 37.42 26.34
CA SER A 528 -32.07 38.18 25.20
C SER A 528 -31.00 38.43 24.10
N ASP A 529 -31.46 38.65 22.86
CA ASP A 529 -31.05 39.69 21.85
C ASP A 529 -29.56 40.01 21.54
N ALA A 530 -29.17 40.44 20.34
CA ALA A 530 -29.77 40.46 18.99
C ALA A 530 -28.60 40.70 17.99
N ALA A 531 -28.38 39.85 16.98
CA ALA A 531 -29.04 39.81 15.65
C ALA A 531 -28.42 40.77 14.60
N LEU A 532 -28.63 40.44 13.32
CA LEU A 532 -28.22 41.15 12.09
C LEU A 532 -26.69 41.16 11.80
N SER A 533 -26.08 40.58 10.76
CA SER A 533 -26.43 39.99 9.43
C SER A 533 -25.99 40.86 8.24
N LEU A 534 -25.71 40.20 7.09
CA LEU A 534 -25.65 40.76 5.73
C LEU A 534 -24.44 41.66 5.41
N ASP A 535 -23.84 41.66 4.20
CA ASP A 535 -23.92 40.69 3.07
C ASP A 535 -22.69 40.81 2.13
N ARG A 536 -22.52 39.81 1.27
CA ARG A 536 -22.02 39.82 -0.12
C ARG A 536 -20.85 40.70 -0.61
N SER A 537 -20.06 40.03 -1.46
CA SER A 537 -19.58 40.50 -2.79
C SER A 537 -18.44 41.53 -2.84
N GLU A 538 -17.63 41.64 -3.91
CA GLU A 538 -17.25 40.72 -5.01
C GLU A 538 -15.95 41.24 -5.66
N GLY A 539 -15.39 40.51 -6.63
CA GLY A 539 -14.83 41.16 -7.82
C GLY A 539 -13.42 41.79 -7.76
N CYS A 540 -12.41 40.97 -8.05
CA CYS A 540 -11.54 41.13 -9.23
C CYS A 540 -11.30 42.55 -9.82
N PHE A 541 -10.04 43.02 -9.91
CA PHE A 541 -9.41 43.26 -11.23
C PHE A 541 -7.87 43.46 -11.23
N LEU A 542 -7.22 42.74 -12.14
CA LEU A 542 -6.06 43.09 -13.00
C LEU A 542 -4.78 43.83 -12.52
N LYS A 543 -3.67 43.12 -12.67
CA LYS A 543 -2.53 43.41 -13.60
C LYS A 543 -1.81 44.78 -13.59
N ARG A 544 -0.47 44.67 -13.46
CA ARG A 544 0.62 45.04 -14.41
C ARG A 544 1.59 46.19 -14.06
N ARG A 545 2.88 45.90 -14.37
CA ARG A 545 4.07 46.76 -14.50
C ARG A 545 4.63 47.29 -13.16
N ARG A 546 5.92 47.05 -12.85
CA ARG A 546 7.19 47.43 -13.52
C ARG A 546 7.49 48.93 -13.43
N ARG A 547 8.20 49.32 -12.37
CA ARG A 547 9.40 50.18 -12.29
C ARG A 547 9.84 50.15 -10.81
N SER A 548 10.97 49.56 -10.44
CA SER A 548 12.36 50.06 -10.60
C SER A 548 12.60 51.37 -9.86
N CYS A 549 13.20 51.26 -8.66
CA CYS A 549 13.96 52.26 -7.91
C CYS A 549 13.54 53.73 -8.05
N GLY A 550 12.80 54.24 -7.05
CA GLY A 550 12.54 55.66 -6.85
C GLY A 550 12.31 55.96 -5.36
N GLU A 551 13.17 56.83 -4.81
CA GLU A 551 12.94 57.72 -3.66
C GLU A 551 12.41 57.10 -2.35
N VAL A 552 13.34 56.91 -1.39
CA VAL A 552 13.04 56.95 0.05
C VAL A 552 12.65 58.39 0.43
N ALA A 553 11.70 58.53 1.35
CA ALA A 553 11.08 59.82 1.69
C ALA A 553 12.05 60.85 2.31
N SER A 554 11.79 62.13 2.04
CA SER A 554 12.52 63.25 2.62
C SER A 554 11.75 63.94 3.76
N SER A 555 12.24 63.72 4.98
CA SER A 555 12.08 64.61 6.16
C SER A 555 10.70 64.62 6.89
N PRO A 556 10.69 64.99 8.20
CA PRO A 556 10.19 64.00 9.16
C PRO A 556 9.28 64.52 10.28
N ALA A 557 8.53 63.59 10.88
CA ALA A 557 8.15 63.63 12.29
C ALA A 557 8.63 62.31 12.93
N ALA A 558 9.20 62.36 14.14
CA ALA A 558 9.95 61.24 14.67
C ALA A 558 9.05 60.02 14.99
N PRO A 559 9.47 58.79 14.64
CA PRO A 559 8.93 57.58 15.29
C PRO A 559 9.29 57.61 16.79
N PRO A 560 8.63 56.80 17.65
CA PRO A 560 8.64 57.00 19.10
C PRO A 560 10.04 56.96 19.74
N GLY A 561 10.13 57.52 20.96
CA GLY A 561 11.40 57.70 21.68
C GLY A 561 12.29 56.46 21.66
N SER A 562 13.56 56.62 21.27
CA SER A 562 14.36 55.58 20.61
C SER A 562 14.43 54.25 21.37
N ALA A 563 14.48 54.25 22.70
CA ALA A 563 14.46 53.02 23.51
C ALA A 563 13.16 52.22 23.33
N ALA A 564 11.98 52.87 23.30
CA ALA A 564 10.71 52.20 23.07
C ALA A 564 10.52 51.76 21.60
N LEU A 565 11.20 52.43 20.66
CA LEU A 565 11.24 52.02 19.25
C LEU A 565 12.20 50.86 19.03
N GLU A 566 13.35 50.82 19.69
CA GLU A 566 14.26 49.67 19.69
C GLU A 566 13.66 48.49 20.45
N GLU A 567 12.98 48.68 21.58
CA GLU A 567 12.16 47.64 22.22
C GLU A 567 11.07 47.12 21.28
N TYR A 568 10.39 48.01 20.52
CA TYR A 568 9.40 47.58 19.52
C TYR A 568 10.03 46.81 18.35
N TYR A 569 11.19 47.24 17.85
CA TYR A 569 11.90 46.53 16.79
C TYR A 569 12.46 45.18 17.27
N ASP A 570 13.12 45.11 18.42
CA ASP A 570 13.59 43.84 19.00
C ASP A 570 12.41 42.93 19.37
N ALA A 571 11.29 43.47 19.85
CA ALA A 571 10.06 42.70 20.06
C ALA A 571 9.54 42.08 18.77
N VAL A 572 9.47 42.87 17.69
CA VAL A 572 9.03 42.37 16.38
C VAL A 572 10.03 41.36 15.81
N LEU A 573 11.34 41.56 15.99
CA LEU A 573 12.38 40.63 15.54
C LEU A 573 12.39 39.32 16.36
N GLU A 574 12.17 39.39 17.68
CA GLU A 574 12.07 38.21 18.54
C GLU A 574 10.75 37.46 18.33
N SER A 575 9.62 38.15 18.11
CA SER A 575 8.38 37.53 17.64
C SER A 575 8.55 36.88 16.26
N LEU A 576 9.19 37.54 15.29
CA LEU A 576 9.48 36.94 13.97
C LEU A 576 10.37 35.70 14.11
N ARG A 577 11.37 35.72 14.98
CA ARG A 577 12.25 34.58 15.29
C ARG A 577 11.51 33.46 16.02
N SER A 578 10.60 33.79 16.94
CA SER A 578 9.74 32.83 17.64
C SER A 578 8.78 32.16 16.67
N CYS A 579 8.09 32.92 15.82
CA CYS A 579 7.28 32.40 14.72
C CYS A 579 8.11 31.54 13.75
N PHE A 580 9.36 31.92 13.47
CA PHE A 580 10.25 31.11 12.63
C PHE A 580 10.56 29.73 13.26
N LEU A 581 10.92 29.71 14.54
CA LEU A 581 11.17 28.49 15.31
C LEU A 581 9.91 27.64 15.48
N GLU A 582 8.75 28.26 15.72
CA GLU A 582 7.48 27.55 15.82
C GLU A 582 7.01 27.01 14.46
N VAL A 583 7.26 27.72 13.36
CA VAL A 583 7.01 27.21 12.00
C VAL A 583 7.94 26.03 11.69
N ALA A 584 9.21 26.07 12.08
CA ALA A 584 10.10 24.92 11.99
C ALA A 584 9.62 23.75 12.87
N PHE A 585 9.05 24.03 14.05
CA PHE A 585 8.48 23.03 14.96
C PHE A 585 7.15 22.44 14.45
N ARG A 586 6.30 23.23 13.79
CA ARG A 586 5.04 22.79 13.17
C ARG A 586 5.27 22.05 11.85
N ALA A 587 6.30 22.44 11.08
CA ALA A 587 6.83 21.64 9.97
C ALA A 587 7.39 20.26 10.42
N ARG A 588 7.78 20.14 11.70
CA ARG A 588 8.15 18.89 12.38
C ARG A 588 6.92 18.08 12.87
N ALA A 589 5.73 18.67 12.93
CA ALA A 589 4.53 18.06 13.50
C ALA A 589 3.47 17.61 12.46
N GLU A 590 3.30 18.35 11.36
CA GLU A 590 2.30 18.04 10.33
C GLU A 590 2.92 17.62 8.99
N GLN A 591 2.23 16.75 8.25
CA GLN A 591 2.62 16.31 6.89
C GLN A 591 2.30 17.38 5.81
N GLY A 592 2.44 18.66 6.16
CA GLY A 592 1.92 19.83 5.42
C GLY A 592 2.92 20.52 4.48
N ALA A 593 3.67 19.76 3.68
CA ALA A 593 4.77 20.28 2.84
C ALA A 593 4.36 21.29 1.74
N GLU A 594 3.06 21.47 1.47
CA GLU A 594 2.57 22.48 0.52
C GLU A 594 2.17 23.80 1.20
N ALA A 595 1.58 23.75 2.40
CA ALA A 595 1.07 24.92 3.11
C ALA A 595 2.17 25.92 3.54
N LEU A 596 3.37 25.43 3.84
CA LEU A 596 4.50 26.25 4.30
C LEU A 596 5.39 26.79 3.16
N SER A 597 5.10 26.42 1.91
CA SER A 597 5.98 26.72 0.76
C SER A 597 6.16 28.22 0.45
N GLY A 598 5.21 29.07 0.87
CA GLY A 598 5.30 30.53 0.73
C GLY A 598 5.79 31.29 1.97
N LEU A 599 5.90 30.64 3.15
CA LEU A 599 6.14 31.34 4.41
C LEU A 599 7.51 32.04 4.50
N PRO A 600 8.63 31.44 4.05
CA PRO A 600 9.93 32.14 4.02
C PRO A 600 9.92 33.40 3.15
N GLY A 601 9.07 33.45 2.12
CA GLY A 601 8.83 34.64 1.31
C GLY A 601 8.13 35.73 2.11
N LEU A 602 6.99 35.42 2.73
CA LEU A 602 6.25 36.36 3.59
C LEU A 602 7.08 36.93 4.74
N LEU A 603 7.92 36.12 5.38
CA LEU A 603 8.82 36.57 6.45
C LEU A 603 9.93 37.48 5.92
N SER A 604 10.49 37.17 4.74
CA SER A 604 11.45 38.05 4.05
C SER A 604 10.81 39.38 3.65
N ASP A 605 9.60 39.36 3.06
CA ASP A 605 8.90 40.56 2.61
C ASP A 605 8.54 41.48 3.79
N GLY A 606 8.13 40.91 4.94
CA GLY A 606 7.85 41.64 6.17
C GLY A 606 9.08 42.29 6.80
N ALA A 607 10.19 41.55 6.91
CA ALA A 607 11.46 42.09 7.41
C ALA A 607 12.08 43.13 6.46
N GLU A 608 11.97 42.94 5.13
CA GLU A 608 12.33 43.97 4.15
C GLU A 608 11.38 45.18 4.19
N ALA A 609 10.12 45.03 4.63
CA ALA A 609 9.21 46.17 4.85
C ALA A 609 9.63 47.00 6.09
N LEU A 610 10.02 46.33 7.19
CA LEU A 610 10.57 46.99 8.38
C LEU A 610 11.87 47.76 8.04
N LEU A 611 12.79 47.14 7.30
CA LEU A 611 14.00 47.79 6.79
C LEU A 611 13.72 48.95 5.80
N ARG A 612 12.52 49.05 5.23
CA ARG A 612 12.09 50.17 4.37
C ARG A 612 11.31 51.27 5.12
N ALA A 613 10.79 50.98 6.31
CA ALA A 613 10.12 51.96 7.17
C ALA A 613 11.12 52.92 7.84
N GLY A 614 12.30 52.39 8.21
CA GLY A 614 13.40 53.18 8.76
C GLY A 614 13.23 53.59 10.23
N GLY A 615 14.22 54.35 10.74
CA GLY A 615 14.23 54.86 12.11
C GLY A 615 14.68 53.85 13.18
N ALA A 616 15.09 52.64 12.80
CA ALA A 616 15.74 51.68 13.69
C ALA A 616 17.21 52.04 13.95
N GLY A 617 17.77 51.61 15.08
CA GLY A 617 19.22 51.67 15.31
C GLY A 617 19.99 50.72 14.40
N ALA A 618 21.28 51.03 14.17
CA ALA A 618 22.12 50.27 13.24
C ALA A 618 22.28 48.79 13.61
N GLU A 619 22.18 48.44 14.90
CA GLU A 619 22.20 47.04 15.34
C GLU A 619 20.88 46.32 15.02
N ALA A 620 19.73 46.97 15.20
CA ALA A 620 18.42 46.43 14.82
C ALA A 620 18.31 46.23 13.30
N GLU A 621 18.85 47.15 12.48
CA GLU A 621 18.99 46.93 11.04
C GLU A 621 19.88 45.72 10.70
N ALA A 622 21.00 45.53 11.41
CA ALA A 622 21.89 44.39 11.20
C ALA A 622 21.22 43.06 11.59
N ARG A 623 20.49 43.02 12.71
CA ARG A 623 19.67 41.87 13.15
C ARG A 623 18.57 41.53 12.13
N ALA A 624 17.85 42.54 11.64
CA ALA A 624 16.82 42.36 10.61
C ALA A 624 17.38 41.79 9.29
N ARG A 625 18.54 42.29 8.83
CA ARG A 625 19.24 41.75 7.65
C ARG A 625 19.68 40.29 7.87
N SER A 626 20.24 39.98 9.04
CA SER A 626 20.64 38.61 9.41
C SER A 626 19.46 37.62 9.38
N LEU A 627 18.29 38.02 9.91
CA LEU A 627 17.07 37.21 9.88
C LEU A 627 16.50 37.03 8.45
N VAL A 628 16.61 38.04 7.59
CA VAL A 628 16.27 37.94 6.16
C VAL A 628 17.16 36.91 5.45
N ASP A 629 18.47 36.94 5.70
CA ASP A 629 19.42 36.01 5.08
C ASP A 629 19.30 34.59 5.65
N GLU A 630 18.98 34.44 6.94
CA GLU A 630 18.67 33.14 7.56
C GLU A 630 17.37 32.54 6.97
N ALA A 631 16.30 33.33 6.84
CA ALA A 631 15.05 32.88 6.22
C ALA A 631 15.23 32.47 4.76
N LYS A 632 15.99 33.25 3.97
CA LYS A 632 16.36 32.91 2.59
C LYS A 632 17.19 31.62 2.54
N SER A 633 18.18 31.49 3.43
CA SER A 633 19.04 30.30 3.55
C SER A 633 18.26 29.03 3.91
N LEU A 634 17.27 29.11 4.80
CA LEU A 634 16.41 27.95 5.11
C LEU A 634 15.40 27.65 4.00
N GLY A 635 14.87 28.66 3.30
CA GLY A 635 14.07 28.45 2.09
C GLY A 635 14.85 27.70 0.99
N SER A 636 16.11 28.11 0.75
CA SER A 636 17.02 27.43 -0.18
C SER A 636 17.33 26.00 0.27
N ARG A 637 17.76 25.79 1.52
CA ARG A 637 18.07 24.46 2.06
C ARG A 637 16.85 23.52 2.02
N TRP A 638 15.66 23.99 2.36
CA TRP A 638 14.42 23.21 2.27
C TRP A 638 14.10 22.80 0.83
N ALA A 639 14.24 23.72 -0.13
CA ALA A 639 14.10 23.43 -1.56
C ALA A 639 15.20 22.51 -2.12
N GLU A 640 16.32 22.34 -1.42
CA GLU A 640 17.44 21.48 -1.79
C GLU A 640 17.29 20.07 -1.16
N THR A 641 16.95 19.96 0.13
CA THR A 641 16.62 18.67 0.76
C THR A 641 15.40 18.02 0.11
N ARG A 642 14.40 18.81 -0.31
CA ARG A 642 13.24 18.33 -1.10
C ARG A 642 13.63 17.82 -2.50
N ARG A 643 14.79 18.21 -3.04
CA ARG A 643 15.36 17.69 -4.31
C ARG A 643 16.31 16.51 -4.10
N ALA A 644 16.94 16.38 -2.93
CA ALA A 644 17.91 15.33 -2.64
C ALA A 644 17.34 14.08 -1.94
N GLY A 645 16.16 14.14 -1.33
CA GLY A 645 15.47 13.00 -0.72
C GLY A 645 16.03 12.49 0.63
N LEU A 646 17.22 12.92 1.03
CA LEU A 646 17.96 12.49 2.23
C LEU A 646 17.50 13.18 3.54
N TRP A 647 16.19 13.22 3.80
CA TRP A 647 15.64 14.00 4.93
C TRP A 647 15.89 13.38 6.32
N LEU A 648 16.10 12.07 6.43
CA LEU A 648 16.04 11.36 7.72
C LEU A 648 17.41 11.10 8.39
N GLU A 649 18.49 10.91 7.63
CA GLU A 649 19.80 10.56 8.21
C GLU A 649 20.53 11.78 8.81
N HIS A 650 20.53 12.92 8.10
CA HIS A 650 21.01 14.19 8.66
C HIS A 650 20.14 14.67 9.85
N TRP A 651 18.88 14.26 9.91
CA TRP A 651 17.98 14.59 11.02
C TRP A 651 18.37 13.86 12.32
N LEU A 652 18.72 12.57 12.25
CA LEU A 652 19.20 11.83 13.42
C LEU A 652 20.52 12.42 13.96
N GLN A 653 21.46 12.78 13.08
CA GLN A 653 22.74 13.35 13.49
C GLN A 653 22.60 14.73 14.17
N ALA A 654 21.60 15.53 13.78
CA ALA A 654 21.35 16.86 14.34
C ALA A 654 20.63 16.84 15.70
N CYS A 655 19.89 15.78 16.04
CA CYS A 655 19.21 15.67 17.34
C CYS A 655 20.20 15.51 18.50
N ASP A 656 21.25 14.69 18.33
CA ASP A 656 22.27 14.38 19.35
C ASP A 656 23.10 15.62 19.79
N ASP A 657 23.10 16.69 19.01
CA ASP A 657 23.81 17.94 19.30
C ASP A 657 22.93 19.00 20.01
N VAL A 658 21.60 18.96 19.80
CA VAL A 658 20.67 19.96 20.37
C VAL A 658 20.31 19.67 21.83
N ASP A 659 20.11 18.41 22.20
CA ASP A 659 19.71 18.00 23.56
C ASP A 659 20.77 18.31 24.64
N ARG A 660 21.97 18.77 24.25
CA ARG A 660 23.05 19.17 25.17
C ARG A 660 23.01 20.64 25.59
N GLY A 661 22.11 21.46 25.02
CA GLY A 661 22.14 22.92 25.18
C GLY A 661 21.00 23.58 25.96
N VAL A 662 19.85 22.91 26.13
CA VAL A 662 18.58 23.61 26.44
C VAL A 662 18.26 23.78 27.93
N GLU A 663 18.65 22.82 28.78
CA GLU A 663 18.26 22.78 30.20
C GLU A 663 18.58 24.06 31.01
N PRO A 664 19.74 24.74 30.82
CA PRO A 664 20.05 25.98 31.55
C PRO A 664 19.13 27.16 31.21
N MET A 665 18.44 27.15 30.06
CA MET A 665 17.67 28.30 29.58
C MET A 665 16.25 28.34 30.14
N ALA A 666 15.65 27.18 30.41
CA ALA A 666 14.33 27.05 31.05
C ALA A 666 14.28 27.59 32.49
N GLN A 667 15.44 27.86 33.12
CA GLN A 667 15.53 28.50 34.43
C GLN A 667 15.68 30.03 34.36
N ARG A 668 16.15 30.59 33.24
CA ARG A 668 16.22 32.05 33.00
C ARG A 668 14.89 32.64 32.52
N LEU A 669 14.11 31.89 31.74
CA LEU A 669 12.82 32.32 31.22
C LEU A 669 11.69 32.43 32.26
N ARG A 670 11.97 32.16 33.54
CA ARG A 670 10.99 32.28 34.65
C ARG A 670 11.10 33.59 35.45
N THR A 671 12.03 34.49 35.10
CA THR A 671 12.24 35.77 35.81
C THR A 671 12.03 37.03 34.96
N CYS A 672 11.73 36.90 33.66
CA CYS A 672 11.28 38.02 32.82
C CYS A 672 9.78 37.89 32.56
N GLY A 673 8.99 38.90 32.98
CA GLY A 673 7.53 38.81 33.06
C GLY A 673 6.74 39.24 31.81
N SER A 674 7.40 39.45 30.67
CA SER A 674 6.83 40.20 29.55
C SER A 674 7.26 39.67 28.16
N PHE A 675 6.67 38.56 27.73
CA PHE A 675 6.33 38.33 26.31
C PHE A 675 5.08 37.44 26.24
N ARG A 676 3.96 38.02 25.78
CA ARG A 676 2.65 37.35 25.78
C ARG A 676 1.75 37.92 24.67
N ALA A 677 2.09 37.60 23.43
CA ALA A 677 1.28 37.76 22.23
C ALA A 677 1.45 36.49 21.39
#